data_AF-A0A6A4VX15-F1
#
_entry.id   AF-A0A6A4VX15-F1
#
_cell.length_a   1.000
_cell.length_b   1.000
_cell.length_c   1.000
_cell.angle_alpha   90.00
_cell.angle_beta   90.00
_cell.angle_gamma   90.00
#
_symmetry.space_group_name_H-M   'P 1'
#
loop_
_entity.id
_entity.type
_entity.pdbx_description
1 polymer ?
#
loop_
_entity_poly.entity_id
_entity_poly.type
_entity_poly.pdbx_seq_one_letter_code
_entity_poly.pdbx_strand_id
1 'polypeptide(L)'
;MALVPLPRDQYGKFYRGDSYVILNVSEGRKPGGVGTKVHETSGPTTSSIHFWLGSQTSQDEAGVAAYKTVELDDLLGGTPVQYREVEGHESQRFRSYFPSGIRHLDGGVATGFTHVTDEFTPTLFLVKGRRHPVIRQLPSVEWKHFNDGDVFVLDAREAVYVWTGKEANHMEKIQAAKTAQSIKDDHGGADIIVVESGKENEMSKNEKALFNKLLPLSDRSVRPASAAPSDDKQERRVAEDIRLYRCSDEDGALKVTEVKGGPLLQSDLDKNDTFIIDNGEQGIWVWVGRRATHKERAEAMRNAQGFIKKKNYSQATPVTRVIDGGEPTDFKSLFQSWRDKDATTGLGKKATIGQVAKTIQTSFDASTLHEHPDLAAHTQMVDDGTGKKEIWRVEDFDLKPVPTDKYGKFFSGDCYVILYTYHARGREEQIIYYWLGSHSAQDEQGTAALKTVELDDSLGGRPVQVRVVQGKEPPHFLAMFGGRMVVYSGGVSSAFESAEGVNGGHNATVGDTYLLQVRGTTNYNTHAVQVDCRAGSLNSNDCFVLRHGGEVFVWCGKGATGDEREMAKTIAAEMHSEPQIIYEGQERDDFWAKLGGLEPYASSPRLAEADQMQPARLFQCSNASGRFLVEEIPDFIQDDLVPSDVMLLDAWNTIFIWIGSGSNKTERERAEKTAIEYLRTDPAGRGVGTPIVRPDWEAVRRDVSAGNKGISEVTVAAAKAVELPVYELETLRQHEPELLPEDVDPSIKERYLAPEVFEELFGMSRDAFSALPTWKQQQLKKKVDLF
;
A
#
# COMPACT_ATOMS: atom_id res chain seq x y z
N MET A 1 19.21 -29.69 22.97
CA MET A 1 18.96 -28.43 22.23
C MET A 1 17.87 -27.65 22.96
N ALA A 2 18.07 -26.35 23.18
CA ALA A 2 17.14 -25.47 23.90
C ALA A 2 16.98 -24.16 23.12
N LEU A 3 15.84 -23.49 23.26
CA LEU A 3 15.66 -22.14 22.72
C LEU A 3 16.44 -21.15 23.58
N VAL A 4 17.29 -20.35 22.93
CA VAL A 4 18.05 -19.29 23.59
C VAL A 4 17.51 -17.95 23.10
N PRO A 5 17.00 -17.08 23.99
CA PRO A 5 16.53 -15.75 23.58
C PRO A 5 17.71 -14.88 23.15
N LEU A 6 17.57 -14.20 22.02
CA LEU A 6 18.56 -13.23 21.54
C LEU A 6 18.28 -11.84 22.13
N PRO A 7 19.32 -11.04 22.41
CA PRO A 7 19.14 -9.65 22.79
C PRO A 7 18.71 -8.81 21.57
N ARG A 8 17.99 -7.71 21.81
CA ARG A 8 17.33 -6.92 20.74
C ARG A 8 18.31 -6.33 19.72
N ASP A 9 19.53 -6.00 20.13
CA ASP A 9 20.61 -5.48 19.27
C ASP A 9 21.18 -6.54 18.31
N GLN A 10 20.80 -7.80 18.49
CA GLN A 10 21.09 -8.90 17.56
C GLN A 10 19.93 -9.21 16.61
N TYR A 11 18.77 -8.55 16.76
CA TYR A 11 17.66 -8.77 15.83
C TYR A 11 18.07 -8.32 14.41
N GLY A 12 17.78 -9.17 13.43
CA GLY A 12 18.21 -8.97 12.04
C GLY A 12 19.59 -9.57 11.72
N LYS A 13 20.31 -10.16 12.69
CA LYS A 13 21.55 -10.91 12.48
C LYS A 13 21.27 -12.41 12.59
N PHE A 14 21.54 -13.15 11.52
CA PHE A 14 21.30 -14.59 11.46
C PHE A 14 22.58 -15.31 11.06
N TYR A 15 23.00 -16.30 11.83
CA TYR A 15 24.16 -17.11 11.52
C TYR A 15 23.78 -18.23 10.54
N ARG A 16 24.56 -18.40 9.47
CA ARG A 16 24.30 -19.38 8.40
C ARG A 16 24.33 -20.83 8.90
N GLY A 17 25.08 -21.09 9.95
CA GLY A 17 25.15 -22.40 10.61
C GLY A 17 24.00 -22.68 11.59
N ASP A 18 23.13 -21.71 11.87
CA ASP A 18 22.10 -21.81 12.91
C ASP A 18 20.67 -21.89 12.33
N SER A 19 19.74 -22.28 13.19
CA SER A 19 18.30 -22.16 12.97
C SER A 19 17.64 -21.28 14.04
N TYR A 20 16.69 -20.44 13.64
CA TYR A 20 16.02 -19.47 14.53
C TYR A 20 14.52 -19.68 14.54
N VAL A 21 13.88 -19.35 15.67
CA VAL A 21 12.42 -19.24 15.79
C VAL A 21 12.07 -17.80 16.14
N ILE A 22 11.21 -17.18 15.36
CA ILE A 22 10.78 -15.79 15.48
C ILE A 22 9.27 -15.78 15.68
N LEU A 23 8.80 -15.11 16.72
CA LEU A 23 7.38 -14.86 16.96
C LEU A 23 7.11 -13.38 16.75
N ASN A 24 6.27 -13.06 15.77
CA ASN A 24 5.68 -11.74 15.61
C ASN A 24 4.27 -11.74 16.19
N VAL A 25 3.95 -10.76 17.03
CA VAL A 25 2.60 -10.51 17.54
C VAL A 25 2.24 -9.07 17.21
N SER A 26 1.13 -8.89 16.51
CA SER A 26 0.63 -7.57 16.09
C SER A 26 -0.74 -7.30 16.71
N GLU A 27 -0.98 -6.06 17.16
CA GLU A 27 -2.27 -5.61 17.68
C GLU A 27 -2.95 -4.72 16.62
N GLY A 28 -4.03 -5.23 16.01
CA GLY A 28 -4.76 -4.51 14.97
C GLY A 28 -3.87 -4.12 13.78
N ARG A 29 -3.69 -2.82 13.54
CA ARG A 29 -2.94 -2.24 12.41
C ARG A 29 -1.52 -1.76 12.76
N LYS A 30 -1.04 -1.99 13.98
CA LYS A 30 0.31 -1.57 14.37
C LYS A 30 1.28 -2.69 14.00
N PRO A 31 2.14 -2.52 12.99
CA PRO A 31 3.09 -3.56 12.63
C PRO A 31 4.02 -3.87 13.80
N GLY A 32 4.09 -5.14 14.19
CA GLY A 32 5.13 -5.63 15.09
C GLY A 32 6.47 -5.64 14.36
N GLY A 33 7.49 -4.99 14.92
CA GLY A 33 8.84 -4.98 14.36
C GLY A 33 9.90 -4.75 15.46
N VAL A 34 11.17 -4.72 15.07
CA VAL A 34 12.30 -4.58 16.03
C VAL A 34 12.17 -3.33 16.92
N GLY A 35 11.54 -2.26 16.40
CA GLY A 35 11.31 -1.00 17.11
C GLY A 35 10.09 -0.98 18.05
N THR A 36 9.27 -2.03 18.09
CA THR A 36 8.01 -2.01 18.84
C THR A 36 8.24 -2.11 20.36
N LYS A 37 7.66 -1.19 21.13
CA LYS A 37 7.68 -1.23 22.60
C LYS A 37 6.68 -2.28 23.10
N VAL A 38 7.15 -3.17 23.97
CA VAL A 38 6.30 -4.18 24.61
C VAL A 38 5.35 -3.48 25.57
N HIS A 39 4.06 -3.78 25.47
CA HIS A 39 3.01 -3.27 26.34
C HIS A 39 1.89 -4.31 26.45
N GLU A 40 1.08 -4.22 27.50
CA GLU A 40 -0.12 -5.03 27.62
C GLU A 40 -1.17 -4.56 26.62
N THR A 41 -1.74 -5.52 25.89
CA THR A 41 -2.77 -5.29 24.87
C THR A 41 -4.10 -5.85 25.37
N SER A 42 -5.19 -5.13 25.09
CA SER A 42 -6.56 -5.53 25.45
C SER A 42 -7.42 -5.90 24.25
N GLY A 43 -6.87 -5.76 23.03
CA GLY A 43 -7.50 -6.09 21.76
C GLY A 43 -7.09 -7.46 21.21
N PRO A 44 -7.75 -7.93 20.13
CA PRO A 44 -7.36 -9.16 19.45
C PRO A 44 -5.98 -9.01 18.79
N THR A 45 -5.11 -10.00 19.01
CA THR A 45 -3.76 -10.05 18.44
C THR A 45 -3.69 -11.05 17.30
N THR A 46 -2.95 -10.72 16.24
CA THR A 46 -2.52 -11.69 15.23
C THR A 46 -1.10 -12.16 15.55
N SER A 47 -0.81 -13.42 15.27
CA SER A 47 0.50 -14.01 15.57
C SER A 47 1.04 -14.78 14.37
N SER A 48 2.32 -14.57 14.07
CA SER A 48 3.05 -15.26 13.01
C SER A 48 4.31 -15.87 13.60
N ILE A 49 4.50 -17.19 13.44
CA ILE A 49 5.71 -17.90 13.85
C ILE A 49 6.54 -18.19 12.59
N HIS A 50 7.76 -17.70 12.56
CA HIS A 50 8.72 -18.03 11.51
C HIS A 50 9.78 -18.93 12.11
N PHE A 51 10.19 -19.98 11.41
CA PHE A 51 11.47 -20.60 11.67
C PHE A 51 12.37 -20.43 10.47
N TRP A 52 13.52 -19.83 10.72
CA TRP A 52 14.51 -19.51 9.70
C TRP A 52 15.62 -20.53 9.73
N LEU A 53 15.99 -21.04 8.55
CA LEU A 53 17.01 -22.07 8.38
C LEU A 53 18.20 -21.49 7.60
N GLY A 54 19.36 -21.46 8.25
CA GLY A 54 20.61 -21.06 7.61
C GLY A 54 21.05 -22.07 6.55
N SER A 55 21.80 -21.59 5.56
CA SER A 55 22.32 -22.40 4.45
C SER A 55 23.26 -23.52 4.89
N GLN A 56 23.86 -23.40 6.07
CA GLN A 56 24.80 -24.36 6.68
C GLN A 56 24.24 -25.01 7.95
N THR A 57 22.96 -24.79 8.29
CA THR A 57 22.38 -25.35 9.52
C THR A 57 22.32 -26.88 9.47
N SER A 58 22.55 -27.51 10.63
CA SER A 58 22.50 -28.97 10.72
C SER A 58 21.06 -29.50 10.62
N GLN A 59 20.90 -30.76 10.23
CA GLN A 59 19.56 -31.35 10.12
C GLN A 59 18.86 -31.46 11.47
N ASP A 60 19.62 -31.68 12.53
CA ASP A 60 19.17 -31.75 13.90
C ASP A 60 18.73 -30.38 14.43
N GLU A 61 19.44 -29.29 14.13
CA GLU A 61 19.00 -27.94 14.47
C GLU A 61 17.77 -27.51 13.68
N ALA A 62 17.75 -27.73 12.36
CA ALA A 62 16.58 -27.47 11.53
C ALA A 62 15.35 -28.27 12.02
N GLY A 63 15.57 -29.52 12.41
CA GLY A 63 14.54 -30.39 12.98
C GLY A 63 14.02 -29.86 14.32
N VAL A 64 14.91 -29.36 15.18
CA VAL A 64 14.53 -28.76 16.46
C VAL A 64 13.80 -27.43 16.30
N ALA A 65 14.22 -26.57 15.37
CA ALA A 65 13.51 -25.33 15.07
C ALA A 65 12.07 -25.60 14.61
N ALA A 66 11.89 -26.55 13.68
CA ALA A 66 10.57 -26.98 13.23
C ALA A 66 9.72 -27.57 14.38
N TYR A 67 10.30 -28.47 15.18
CA TYR A 67 9.62 -29.05 16.34
C TYR A 67 9.20 -27.99 17.37
N LYS A 68 10.08 -27.02 17.65
CA LYS A 68 9.81 -25.94 18.61
C LYS A 68 8.76 -24.95 18.10
N THR A 69 8.69 -24.74 16.78
CA THR A 69 7.58 -23.98 16.17
C THR A 69 6.23 -24.66 16.38
N VAL A 70 6.15 -25.99 16.28
CA VAL A 70 4.92 -26.74 16.57
C VAL A 70 4.55 -26.64 18.05
N GLU A 71 5.52 -26.81 18.96
CA GLU A 71 5.28 -26.68 20.40
C GLU A 71 4.80 -25.26 20.79
N LEU A 72 5.38 -24.23 20.18
CA LEU A 72 4.97 -22.83 20.40
C LEU A 72 3.56 -22.54 19.84
N ASP A 73 3.24 -23.11 18.69
CA ASP A 73 1.91 -23.02 18.09
C ASP A 73 0.83 -23.66 18.97
N ASP A 74 1.08 -24.87 19.48
CA ASP A 74 0.19 -25.55 20.42
C ASP A 74 -0.02 -24.73 21.70
N LEU A 75 1.04 -24.12 22.24
CA LEU A 75 0.96 -23.22 23.39
C LEU A 75 0.07 -22.00 23.12
N LEU A 76 0.10 -21.49 21.89
CA LEU A 76 -0.72 -20.36 21.42
C LEU A 76 -2.10 -20.81 20.90
N GLY A 77 -2.52 -22.04 21.23
CA GLY A 77 -3.83 -22.58 20.89
C GLY A 77 -4.01 -22.96 19.42
N GLY A 78 -2.91 -23.16 18.69
CA GLY A 78 -2.89 -23.48 17.26
C GLY A 78 -3.43 -22.36 16.38
N THR A 79 -3.40 -21.12 16.86
CA THR A 79 -3.91 -19.92 16.17
C THR A 79 -2.89 -19.20 15.27
N PRO A 80 -1.57 -19.27 15.49
CA PRO A 80 -0.59 -18.60 14.64
C PRO A 80 -0.49 -19.14 13.21
N VAL A 81 -0.15 -18.25 12.27
CA VAL A 81 0.33 -18.63 10.93
C VAL A 81 1.81 -19.03 11.04
N GLN A 82 2.20 -20.14 10.42
CA GLN A 82 3.61 -20.59 10.45
C GLN A 82 4.30 -20.40 9.11
N TYR A 83 5.54 -19.95 9.16
CA TYR A 83 6.37 -19.71 7.99
C TYR A 83 7.69 -20.48 8.12
N ARG A 84 8.03 -21.24 7.07
CA ARG A 84 9.37 -21.78 6.88
C ARG A 84 10.17 -20.80 6.03
N GLU A 85 11.14 -20.15 6.66
CA GLU A 85 12.04 -19.22 6.02
C GLU A 85 13.38 -19.90 5.76
N VAL A 86 13.96 -19.68 4.58
CA VAL A 86 15.27 -20.21 4.21
C VAL A 86 16.16 -19.06 3.80
N GLU A 87 17.43 -19.09 4.20
CA GLU A 87 18.43 -18.09 3.83
C GLU A 87 18.35 -17.72 2.33
N GLY A 88 18.21 -16.41 2.06
CA GLY A 88 18.14 -15.84 0.72
C GLY A 88 16.76 -15.96 0.02
N HIS A 89 15.82 -16.70 0.62
CA HIS A 89 14.48 -16.94 0.08
C HIS A 89 13.38 -16.59 1.11
N GLU A 90 13.67 -15.65 2.02
CA GLU A 90 12.74 -15.25 3.06
C GLU A 90 11.51 -14.53 2.49
N SER A 91 10.36 -14.77 3.10
CA SER A 91 9.10 -14.13 2.76
C SER A 91 9.16 -12.61 2.94
N GLN A 92 8.36 -11.88 2.17
CA GLN A 92 8.25 -10.42 2.30
C GLN A 92 7.79 -10.00 3.71
N ARG A 93 6.91 -10.80 4.32
CA ARG A 93 6.47 -10.62 5.70
C ARG A 93 7.61 -10.76 6.71
N PHE A 94 8.48 -11.75 6.54
CA PHE A 94 9.65 -11.89 7.42
C PHE A 94 10.61 -10.71 7.28
N ARG A 95 10.82 -10.24 6.04
CA ARG A 95 11.70 -9.11 5.73
C ARG A 95 11.16 -7.79 6.29
N SER A 96 9.84 -7.57 6.29
CA SER A 96 9.24 -6.33 6.80
C SER A 96 9.51 -6.08 8.28
N TYR A 97 9.81 -7.12 9.06
CA TYR A 97 10.17 -6.99 10.48
C TYR A 97 11.50 -6.28 10.68
N PHE A 98 12.38 -6.29 9.68
CA PHE A 98 13.74 -5.77 9.75
C PHE A 98 13.92 -4.62 8.74
N PRO A 99 13.46 -3.40 9.07
CA PRO A 99 13.51 -2.26 8.13
C PRO A 99 14.94 -1.85 7.75
N SER A 100 15.94 -2.20 8.57
CA SER A 100 17.37 -2.02 8.26
C SER A 100 17.98 -3.16 7.45
N GLY A 101 17.16 -4.12 7.01
CA GLY A 101 17.58 -5.34 6.33
C GLY A 101 17.98 -6.47 7.28
N ILE A 102 18.21 -7.64 6.69
CA ILE A 102 18.70 -8.86 7.36
C ILE A 102 20.18 -9.05 7.01
N ARG A 103 21.00 -9.49 7.97
CA ARG A 103 22.41 -9.83 7.78
C ARG A 103 22.61 -11.33 7.99
N HIS A 104 23.23 -11.99 7.03
CA HIS A 104 23.63 -13.40 7.13
C HIS A 104 25.11 -13.47 7.52
N LEU A 105 25.41 -14.03 8.69
CA LEU A 105 26.75 -14.09 9.26
C LEU A 105 27.31 -15.52 9.20
N ASP A 106 28.60 -15.69 8.89
CA ASP A 106 29.22 -17.01 8.95
C ASP A 106 29.38 -17.51 10.41
N GLY A 107 29.34 -18.83 10.59
CA GLY A 107 29.44 -19.49 11.90
C GLY A 107 28.10 -20.01 12.44
N GLY A 108 28.08 -20.41 13.72
CA GLY A 108 26.91 -20.97 14.42
C GLY A 108 27.27 -21.70 15.72
N VAL A 109 26.27 -22.17 16.47
CA VAL A 109 26.42 -22.95 17.70
C VAL A 109 26.89 -24.36 17.33
N ALA A 110 28.16 -24.65 17.62
CA ALA A 110 28.83 -25.86 17.16
C ALA A 110 28.17 -27.19 17.60
N THR A 111 27.66 -27.97 16.63
CA THR A 111 27.75 -29.44 16.69
C THR A 111 29.07 -29.87 16.05
N GLY A 112 29.92 -30.54 16.82
CA GLY A 112 31.34 -30.74 16.52
C GLY A 112 31.68 -31.43 15.19
N PHE A 113 32.87 -31.06 14.70
CA PHE A 113 33.64 -31.57 13.56
C PHE A 113 33.31 -31.03 12.16
N THR A 114 33.90 -29.87 11.84
CA THR A 114 34.86 -29.74 10.74
C THR A 114 35.68 -28.45 10.91
N HIS A 115 37.01 -28.58 11.07
CA HIS A 115 37.92 -27.48 10.75
C HIS A 115 37.98 -27.42 9.23
N VAL A 116 37.28 -26.45 8.62
CA VAL A 116 37.53 -26.11 7.22
C VAL A 116 38.67 -25.09 7.23
N THR A 117 39.78 -25.45 6.59
CA THR A 117 40.83 -24.48 6.25
C THR A 117 40.26 -23.50 5.24
N ASP A 118 40.22 -22.21 5.58
CA ASP A 118 39.76 -21.10 4.72
C ASP A 118 40.68 -20.91 3.49
N GLU A 119 40.55 -21.78 2.50
CA GLU A 119 40.97 -21.46 1.13
C GLU A 119 39.83 -20.69 0.45
N PHE A 120 39.93 -19.36 0.47
CA PHE A 120 39.01 -18.50 -0.25
C PHE A 120 39.03 -18.84 -1.75
N THR A 121 37.87 -19.19 -2.29
CA THR A 121 37.68 -19.44 -3.71
C THR A 121 36.89 -18.28 -4.32
N PRO A 122 37.41 -17.59 -5.34
CA PRO A 122 36.69 -16.50 -6.01
C PRO A 122 35.36 -16.96 -6.59
N THR A 123 34.30 -16.18 -6.38
CA THR A 123 32.94 -16.52 -6.84
C THR A 123 32.35 -15.42 -7.70
N LEU A 124 31.67 -15.81 -8.77
CA LEU A 124 30.96 -14.91 -9.68
C LEU A 124 29.45 -15.07 -9.49
N PHE A 125 28.73 -13.98 -9.37
CA PHE A 125 27.28 -13.93 -9.25
C PHE A 125 26.67 -13.22 -10.45
N LEU A 126 25.54 -13.74 -10.93
CA LEU A 126 24.64 -13.07 -11.87
C LEU A 126 23.53 -12.38 -11.08
N VAL A 127 23.31 -11.10 -11.34
CA VAL A 127 22.18 -10.33 -10.83
C VAL A 127 21.25 -10.06 -11.99
N LYS A 128 20.07 -10.69 -11.96
CA LYS A 128 19.11 -10.66 -13.07
C LYS A 128 17.68 -10.56 -12.56
N GLY A 129 16.89 -9.70 -13.19
CA GLY A 129 15.46 -9.56 -12.94
C GLY A 129 15.02 -8.10 -12.98
N ARG A 130 13.79 -7.88 -13.44
CA ARG A 130 13.29 -6.53 -13.71
C ARG A 130 12.58 -5.87 -12.52
N ARG A 131 11.93 -6.66 -11.66
CA ARG A 131 11.20 -6.20 -10.46
C ARG A 131 11.91 -6.57 -9.16
N HIS A 132 12.28 -7.83 -9.02
CA HIS A 132 13.05 -8.36 -7.90
C HIS A 132 14.30 -9.05 -8.45
N PRO A 133 15.40 -8.31 -8.65
CA PRO A 133 16.63 -8.90 -9.18
C PRO A 133 17.10 -10.02 -8.25
N VAL A 134 17.24 -11.22 -8.79
CA VAL A 134 17.71 -12.40 -8.09
C VAL A 134 19.21 -12.52 -8.29
N ILE A 135 19.93 -12.83 -7.22
CA ILE A 135 21.36 -13.07 -7.25
C ILE A 135 21.57 -14.57 -7.34
N ARG A 136 22.31 -15.03 -8.35
CA ARG A 136 22.62 -16.44 -8.54
C ARG A 136 24.12 -16.63 -8.70
N GLN A 137 24.72 -17.44 -7.83
CA GLN A 137 26.11 -17.85 -8.00
C GLN A 137 26.27 -18.68 -9.28
N LEU A 138 27.30 -18.36 -10.05
CA LEU A 138 27.65 -19.05 -11.29
C LEU A 138 28.67 -20.17 -11.00
N PRO A 139 28.65 -21.25 -11.80
CA PRO A 139 29.46 -22.44 -11.55
C PRO A 139 30.97 -22.21 -11.71
N SER A 140 31.38 -21.11 -12.35
CA SER A 140 32.79 -20.77 -12.60
C SER A 140 32.95 -19.26 -12.83
N VAL A 141 34.15 -18.72 -12.54
CA VAL A 141 34.55 -17.35 -12.87
C VAL A 141 35.10 -17.33 -14.30
N GLU A 142 34.23 -17.14 -15.30
CA GLU A 142 34.62 -17.18 -16.71
C GLU A 142 33.80 -16.19 -17.55
N TRP A 143 34.42 -15.61 -18.58
CA TRP A 143 33.78 -14.63 -19.46
C TRP A 143 32.53 -15.15 -20.18
N LYS A 144 32.45 -16.45 -20.48
CA LYS A 144 31.32 -17.05 -21.21
C LYS A 144 29.94 -16.78 -20.57
N HIS A 145 29.91 -16.44 -19.28
CA HIS A 145 28.67 -16.11 -18.56
C HIS A 145 28.18 -14.69 -18.82
N PHE A 146 29.09 -13.75 -19.09
CA PHE A 146 28.82 -12.32 -19.20
C PHE A 146 27.96 -11.98 -20.41
N ASN A 147 27.07 -11.02 -20.23
CA ASN A 147 26.25 -10.46 -21.29
C ASN A 147 25.95 -8.98 -21.02
N ASP A 148 25.62 -8.23 -22.08
CA ASP A 148 25.39 -6.80 -21.98
C ASP A 148 24.05 -6.43 -21.29
N GLY A 149 23.16 -7.40 -21.03
CA GLY A 149 21.83 -7.16 -20.45
C GLY A 149 21.72 -7.31 -18.93
N ASP A 150 22.75 -7.83 -18.26
CA ASP A 150 22.70 -8.15 -16.82
C ASP A 150 23.86 -7.51 -16.04
N VAL A 151 23.80 -7.56 -14.70
CA VAL A 151 24.89 -7.15 -13.81
C VAL A 151 25.56 -8.39 -13.19
N PHE A 152 26.88 -8.36 -13.05
CA PHE A 152 27.66 -9.45 -12.47
C PHE A 152 28.48 -8.95 -11.29
N VAL A 153 28.54 -9.73 -10.21
CA VAL A 153 29.35 -9.41 -9.03
C VAL A 153 30.43 -10.48 -8.88
N LEU A 154 31.70 -10.11 -8.94
CA LEU A 154 32.84 -10.99 -8.72
C LEU A 154 33.46 -10.70 -7.35
N ASP A 155 33.38 -11.68 -6.46
CA ASP A 155 34.06 -11.66 -5.17
C ASP A 155 35.49 -12.18 -5.34
N ALA A 156 36.47 -11.32 -5.06
CA ALA A 156 37.89 -11.61 -5.09
C ALA A 156 38.57 -11.50 -3.71
N ARG A 157 37.79 -11.47 -2.62
CA ARG A 157 38.22 -11.28 -1.21
C ARG A 157 38.80 -9.90 -0.92
N GLU A 158 39.88 -9.54 -1.59
CA GLU A 158 40.57 -8.25 -1.44
C GLU A 158 39.83 -7.13 -2.17
N ALA A 159 38.98 -7.49 -3.14
CA ALA A 159 38.11 -6.57 -3.87
C ALA A 159 36.81 -7.26 -4.32
N VAL A 160 35.76 -6.46 -4.52
CA VAL A 160 34.47 -6.90 -5.07
C VAL A 160 34.21 -6.12 -6.35
N TYR A 161 34.20 -6.80 -7.49
CA TYR A 161 33.96 -6.15 -8.77
C TYR A 161 32.48 -6.22 -9.13
N VAL A 162 31.86 -5.07 -9.38
CA VAL A 162 30.51 -4.98 -9.96
C VAL A 162 30.65 -4.67 -11.43
N TRP A 163 30.56 -5.69 -12.28
CA TRP A 163 30.60 -5.52 -13.72
C TRP A 163 29.18 -5.27 -14.25
N THR A 164 28.97 -4.16 -14.94
CA THR A 164 27.65 -3.77 -15.46
C THR A 164 27.58 -3.88 -16.97
N GLY A 165 26.64 -4.69 -17.48
CA GLY A 165 26.28 -4.71 -18.88
C GLY A 165 25.74 -3.35 -19.36
N LYS A 166 25.91 -3.06 -20.65
CA LYS A 166 25.49 -1.77 -21.25
C LYS A 166 23.98 -1.53 -21.17
N GLU A 167 23.20 -2.59 -21.25
CA GLU A 167 21.74 -2.61 -21.26
C GLU A 167 21.15 -3.08 -19.92
N ALA A 168 21.98 -3.31 -18.90
CA ALA A 168 21.54 -3.77 -17.59
C ALA A 168 20.62 -2.74 -16.91
N ASN A 169 19.55 -3.25 -16.29
CA ASN A 169 18.47 -2.41 -15.78
C ASN A 169 18.83 -1.76 -14.42
N HIS A 170 18.06 -0.74 -14.02
CA HIS A 170 18.36 0.04 -12.81
C HIS A 170 18.21 -0.78 -11.51
N MET A 171 17.23 -1.69 -11.46
CA MET A 171 16.99 -2.54 -10.30
C MET A 171 18.15 -3.52 -10.08
N GLU A 172 18.64 -4.15 -11.16
CA GLU A 172 19.82 -5.04 -11.11
C GLU A 172 21.06 -4.30 -10.62
N LYS A 173 21.26 -3.04 -11.04
CA LYS A 173 22.38 -2.21 -10.58
C LYS A 173 22.28 -1.90 -9.09
N ILE A 174 21.09 -1.55 -8.59
CA ILE A 174 20.86 -1.32 -7.15
C ILE A 174 21.09 -2.61 -6.36
N GLN A 175 20.56 -3.74 -6.82
CA GLN A 175 20.70 -5.01 -6.12
C GLN A 175 22.15 -5.49 -6.13
N ALA A 176 22.88 -5.32 -7.24
CA ALA A 176 24.30 -5.63 -7.32
C ALA A 176 25.14 -4.74 -6.39
N ALA A 177 24.82 -3.45 -6.27
CA ALA A 177 25.49 -2.55 -5.33
C ALA A 177 25.25 -2.97 -3.87
N LYS A 178 24.01 -3.33 -3.51
CA LYS A 178 23.68 -3.88 -2.17
C LYS A 178 24.44 -5.18 -1.91
N THR A 179 24.51 -6.05 -2.91
CA THR A 179 25.23 -7.34 -2.83
C THR A 179 26.73 -7.11 -2.63
N ALA A 180 27.33 -6.20 -3.40
CA ALA A 180 28.75 -5.89 -3.29
C ALA A 180 29.10 -5.23 -1.95
N GLN A 181 28.20 -4.40 -1.41
CA GLN A 181 28.35 -3.84 -0.07
C GLN A 181 28.30 -4.91 1.01
N SER A 182 27.37 -5.88 0.90
CA SER A 182 27.32 -7.03 1.82
C SER A 182 28.60 -7.84 1.78
N ILE A 183 29.08 -8.21 0.58
CA ILE A 183 30.32 -9.00 0.41
C ILE A 183 31.53 -8.23 0.95
N LYS A 184 31.60 -6.91 0.73
CA LYS A 184 32.65 -6.05 1.29
C LYS A 184 32.66 -6.07 2.82
N ASP A 185 31.47 -5.96 3.42
CA ASP A 185 31.30 -5.94 4.86
C ASP A 185 31.68 -7.31 5.47
N ASP A 186 31.37 -8.40 4.77
CA ASP A 186 31.75 -9.78 5.14
C ASP A 186 33.29 -9.99 5.15
N HIS A 187 34.01 -9.38 4.21
CA HIS A 187 35.49 -9.46 4.13
C HIS A 187 36.23 -8.46 5.04
N GLY A 188 35.52 -7.56 5.73
CA GLY A 188 36.12 -6.65 6.71
C GLY A 188 36.97 -5.51 6.14
N GLY A 189 36.76 -5.12 4.87
CA GLY A 189 37.46 -3.96 4.30
C GLY A 189 37.78 -3.99 2.80
N ALA A 190 37.16 -4.86 1.99
CA ALA A 190 37.42 -4.94 0.55
C ALA A 190 37.02 -3.65 -0.20
N ASP A 191 37.67 -3.36 -1.33
CA ASP A 191 37.25 -2.26 -2.21
C ASP A 191 36.16 -2.71 -3.19
N ILE A 192 35.11 -1.90 -3.36
CA ILE A 192 34.09 -2.13 -4.39
C ILE A 192 34.51 -1.40 -5.65
N ILE A 193 34.69 -2.14 -6.74
CA ILE A 193 35.17 -1.63 -8.01
C ILE A 193 34.05 -1.82 -9.04
N VAL A 194 33.47 -0.72 -9.51
CA VAL A 194 32.43 -0.76 -10.56
C VAL A 194 33.12 -0.72 -11.92
N VAL A 195 32.79 -1.69 -12.77
CA VAL A 195 33.39 -1.85 -14.10
C VAL A 195 32.28 -1.88 -15.15
N GLU A 196 32.25 -0.90 -16.04
CA GLU A 196 31.28 -0.87 -17.13
C GLU A 196 31.76 -1.69 -18.33
N SER A 197 30.84 -2.40 -19.01
CA SER A 197 31.13 -3.13 -20.25
C SER A 197 31.77 -2.21 -21.30
N GLY A 198 33.00 -2.52 -21.70
CA GLY A 198 33.79 -1.72 -22.65
C GLY A 198 34.76 -0.72 -22.00
N LYS A 199 34.69 -0.51 -20.68
CA LYS A 199 35.59 0.36 -19.90
C LYS A 199 36.53 -0.43 -18.98
N GLU A 200 36.66 -1.74 -19.18
CA GLU A 200 37.50 -2.60 -18.33
C GLU A 200 39.00 -2.20 -18.38
N ASN A 201 39.41 -1.48 -19.42
CA ASN A 201 40.78 -0.97 -19.53
C ASN A 201 41.06 0.31 -18.72
N GLU A 202 40.02 0.98 -18.22
CA GLU A 202 40.11 2.24 -17.47
C GLU A 202 40.38 2.04 -15.98
N MET A 203 40.29 0.80 -15.47
CA MET A 203 40.68 0.43 -14.11
C MET A 203 42.14 0.82 -13.81
N SER A 204 42.42 1.18 -12.56
CA SER A 204 43.80 1.44 -12.12
C SER A 204 44.68 0.20 -12.28
N LYS A 205 46.00 0.40 -12.30
CA LYS A 205 46.96 -0.71 -12.50
C LYS A 205 46.79 -1.85 -11.48
N ASN A 206 46.45 -1.53 -10.24
CA ASN A 206 46.32 -2.50 -9.16
C ASN A 206 44.99 -3.26 -9.25
N GLU A 207 43.87 -2.56 -9.45
CA GLU A 207 42.54 -3.15 -9.66
C GLU A 207 42.54 -4.08 -10.88
N LYS A 208 43.19 -3.64 -11.97
CA LYS A 208 43.27 -4.41 -13.22
C LYS A 208 44.17 -5.63 -13.12
N ALA A 209 45.21 -5.61 -12.28
CA ALA A 209 46.10 -6.74 -12.10
C ALA A 209 45.39 -7.91 -11.41
N LEU A 210 44.62 -7.64 -10.35
CA LEU A 210 43.82 -8.64 -9.66
C LEU A 210 42.67 -9.15 -10.54
N PHE A 211 41.97 -8.25 -11.24
CA PHE A 211 40.92 -8.62 -12.18
C PHE A 211 41.43 -9.56 -13.28
N ASN A 212 42.58 -9.26 -13.91
CA ASN A 212 43.17 -10.11 -14.95
C ASN A 212 43.68 -11.46 -14.44
N LYS A 213 44.02 -11.58 -13.15
CA LYS A 213 44.42 -12.86 -12.55
C LYS A 213 43.25 -13.82 -12.45
N LEU A 214 42.04 -13.30 -12.20
CA LEU A 214 40.82 -14.07 -11.96
C LEU A 214 39.94 -14.20 -13.21
N LEU A 215 39.92 -13.17 -14.04
CA LEU A 215 39.09 -13.04 -15.23
C LEU A 215 39.90 -12.33 -16.34
N PRO A 216 40.82 -13.04 -17.03
CA PRO A 216 41.77 -12.44 -17.98
C PRO A 216 41.08 -11.68 -19.10
N LEU A 217 41.46 -10.42 -19.32
CA LEU A 217 40.91 -9.60 -20.41
C LEU A 217 41.28 -10.12 -21.81
N SER A 218 42.32 -10.95 -21.93
CA SER A 218 42.66 -11.65 -23.17
C SER A 218 41.54 -12.60 -23.63
N ASP A 219 40.76 -13.11 -22.68
CA ASP A 219 39.76 -14.15 -22.89
C ASP A 219 38.34 -13.55 -22.94
N ARG A 220 38.26 -12.21 -23.04
CA ARG A 220 37.01 -11.45 -22.95
C ARG A 220 36.02 -11.91 -24.01
N SER A 221 34.87 -12.39 -23.53
CA SER A 221 33.71 -12.79 -24.34
C SER A 221 32.45 -12.28 -23.64
N VAL A 222 31.71 -11.37 -24.28
CA VAL A 222 30.46 -10.81 -23.73
C VAL A 222 29.38 -10.99 -24.78
N ARG A 223 28.27 -11.61 -24.39
CA ARG A 223 27.13 -11.85 -25.29
C ARG A 223 26.23 -10.61 -25.36
N PRO A 224 25.57 -10.35 -26.51
CA PRO A 224 24.57 -9.28 -26.59
C PRO A 224 23.35 -9.62 -25.71
N ALA A 225 22.66 -8.59 -25.20
CA ALA A 225 21.48 -8.75 -24.34
C ALA A 225 20.38 -9.63 -24.99
N SER A 226 20.24 -9.56 -26.32
CA SER A 226 19.26 -10.33 -27.11
C SER A 226 19.54 -11.85 -27.18
N ALA A 227 20.74 -12.31 -26.84
CA ALA A 227 21.11 -13.72 -26.82
C ALA A 227 20.92 -14.39 -25.44
N ALA A 228 20.59 -13.62 -24.41
CA ALA A 228 20.21 -14.14 -23.09
C ALA A 228 18.71 -14.50 -23.08
N PRO A 229 18.27 -15.46 -22.24
CA PRO A 229 16.84 -15.70 -22.04
C PRO A 229 16.14 -14.40 -21.66
N SER A 230 15.09 -14.04 -22.40
CA SER A 230 14.25 -12.88 -22.09
C SER A 230 13.64 -13.04 -20.70
N ASP A 231 13.73 -11.99 -19.88
CA ASP A 231 13.18 -11.93 -18.51
C ASP A 231 11.70 -12.36 -18.49
N ASP A 232 10.94 -12.03 -19.54
CA ASP A 232 9.53 -12.37 -19.72
C ASP A 232 9.24 -13.88 -19.83
N LYS A 233 10.19 -14.72 -20.29
CA LYS A 233 9.96 -16.16 -20.51
C LYS A 233 10.09 -17.00 -19.24
N GLN A 234 10.83 -16.51 -18.26
CA GLN A 234 11.10 -17.22 -17.00
C GLN A 234 9.97 -16.99 -15.98
N GLU A 235 9.38 -15.79 -15.94
CA GLU A 235 8.27 -15.43 -15.04
C GLU A 235 6.90 -15.96 -15.53
N ARG A 236 6.69 -16.07 -16.85
CA ARG A 236 5.44 -16.58 -17.45
C ARG A 236 5.09 -18.03 -17.10
N ARG A 237 6.06 -18.88 -16.73
CA ARG A 237 5.81 -20.31 -16.44
C ARG A 237 5.30 -20.60 -15.03
N VAL A 238 5.34 -19.63 -14.12
CA VAL A 238 5.22 -19.91 -12.68
C VAL A 238 3.82 -19.64 -12.11
N ALA A 239 3.01 -18.82 -12.77
CA ALA A 239 1.66 -18.46 -12.28
C ALA A 239 0.50 -19.16 -13.00
N GLU A 240 0.74 -19.89 -14.09
CA GLU A 240 -0.29 -20.61 -14.84
C GLU A 240 -0.59 -22.02 -14.28
N ASP A 241 0.11 -22.46 -13.22
CA ASP A 241 0.10 -23.86 -12.76
C ASP A 241 -0.22 -24.00 -11.25
N ILE A 242 -1.05 -23.10 -10.68
CA ILE A 242 -1.53 -23.28 -9.30
C ILE A 242 -2.33 -24.58 -9.23
N ARG A 243 -1.95 -25.49 -8.33
CA ARG A 243 -2.68 -26.75 -8.10
C ARG A 243 -3.01 -26.99 -6.64
N LEU A 244 -4.17 -27.57 -6.39
CA LEU A 244 -4.65 -27.92 -5.07
C LEU A 244 -4.53 -29.43 -4.85
N TYR A 245 -4.00 -29.84 -3.70
CA TYR A 245 -3.91 -31.22 -3.26
C TYR A 245 -4.56 -31.37 -1.88
N ARG A 246 -5.26 -32.47 -1.66
CA ARG A 246 -5.87 -32.84 -0.38
C ARG A 246 -4.95 -33.84 0.34
N CYS A 247 -4.75 -33.62 1.62
CA CYS A 247 -3.98 -34.45 2.54
C CYS A 247 -4.93 -34.98 3.62
N SER A 248 -5.28 -36.28 3.52
CA SER A 248 -6.30 -36.91 4.37
C SER A 248 -5.87 -38.30 4.84
N ASP A 249 -6.25 -38.70 6.05
CA ASP A 249 -6.00 -40.02 6.62
C ASP A 249 -7.24 -40.94 6.69
N GLU A 250 -8.32 -40.58 5.98
CA GLU A 250 -9.63 -41.26 5.96
C GLU A 250 -9.54 -42.78 5.67
N ASP A 251 -8.56 -43.23 4.87
CA ASP A 251 -8.33 -44.65 4.55
C ASP A 251 -7.45 -45.39 5.58
N GLY A 252 -7.16 -44.80 6.75
CA GLY A 252 -6.24 -45.33 7.76
C GLY A 252 -4.74 -45.04 7.50
N ALA A 253 -4.41 -44.43 6.36
CA ALA A 253 -3.07 -43.97 6.01
C ALA A 253 -3.12 -42.57 5.37
N LEU A 254 -2.22 -41.68 5.78
CA LEU A 254 -2.15 -40.30 5.28
C LEU A 254 -1.71 -40.28 3.81
N LYS A 255 -2.56 -39.74 2.93
CA LYS A 255 -2.32 -39.66 1.48
C LYS A 255 -2.43 -38.23 0.97
N VAL A 256 -1.58 -37.87 0.00
CA VAL A 256 -1.63 -36.60 -0.73
C VAL A 256 -2.16 -36.85 -2.14
N THR A 257 -3.33 -36.32 -2.47
CA THR A 257 -4.01 -36.51 -3.76
C THR A 257 -4.32 -35.19 -4.44
N GLU A 258 -4.07 -35.07 -5.75
CA GLU A 258 -4.43 -33.87 -6.53
C GLU A 258 -5.95 -33.73 -6.59
N VAL A 259 -6.44 -32.53 -6.27
CA VAL A 259 -7.87 -32.17 -6.33
C VAL A 259 -8.18 -31.53 -7.68
N LYS A 260 -7.49 -30.44 -8.01
CA LYS A 260 -7.64 -29.72 -9.29
C LYS A 260 -6.50 -28.73 -9.56
N GLY A 261 -6.41 -28.28 -10.81
CA GLY A 261 -5.69 -27.06 -11.18
C GLY A 261 -6.55 -25.80 -10.97
N GLY A 262 -5.90 -24.63 -11.01
CA GLY A 262 -6.56 -23.34 -10.88
C GLY A 262 -7.60 -23.04 -11.96
N PRO A 263 -8.52 -22.09 -11.71
CA PRO A 263 -8.64 -21.24 -10.52
C PRO A 263 -9.20 -21.97 -9.29
N LEU A 264 -8.76 -21.59 -8.09
CA LEU A 264 -9.22 -22.15 -6.82
C LEU A 264 -10.45 -21.41 -6.28
N LEU A 265 -11.33 -22.11 -5.57
CA LEU A 265 -12.53 -21.60 -4.91
C LEU A 265 -12.43 -21.90 -3.41
N GLN A 266 -12.89 -21.00 -2.55
CA GLN A 266 -12.89 -21.25 -1.10
C GLN A 266 -13.63 -22.54 -0.72
N SER A 267 -14.66 -22.92 -1.48
CA SER A 267 -15.41 -24.16 -1.29
C SER A 267 -14.60 -25.44 -1.57
N ASP A 268 -13.41 -25.35 -2.17
CA ASP A 268 -12.55 -26.51 -2.38
C ASP A 268 -11.82 -26.96 -1.10
N LEU A 269 -11.79 -26.10 -0.08
CA LEU A 269 -11.14 -26.37 1.20
C LEU A 269 -12.14 -27.00 2.18
N ASP A 270 -12.07 -28.33 2.33
CA ASP A 270 -12.86 -29.04 3.33
C ASP A 270 -12.28 -28.84 4.73
N LYS A 271 -13.09 -28.28 5.64
CA LYS A 271 -12.71 -28.02 7.03
C LYS A 271 -12.27 -29.26 7.80
N ASN A 272 -12.57 -30.47 7.32
CA ASN A 272 -12.19 -31.73 7.95
C ASN A 272 -10.79 -32.23 7.57
N ASP A 273 -10.11 -31.62 6.59
CA ASP A 273 -8.84 -32.11 6.06
C ASP A 273 -7.76 -31.01 6.02
N THR A 274 -6.55 -31.39 5.60
CA THR A 274 -5.46 -30.46 5.28
C THR A 274 -5.23 -30.41 3.75
N PHE A 275 -4.78 -29.27 3.24
CA PHE A 275 -4.60 -29.05 1.81
C PHE A 275 -3.23 -28.44 1.50
N ILE A 276 -2.64 -28.81 0.37
CA ILE A 276 -1.42 -28.21 -0.18
C ILE A 276 -1.79 -27.44 -1.44
N ILE A 277 -1.40 -26.17 -1.52
CA ILE A 277 -1.47 -25.36 -2.73
C ILE A 277 -0.06 -25.24 -3.29
N ASP A 278 0.13 -25.81 -4.47
CA ASP A 278 1.36 -25.79 -5.25
C ASP A 278 1.36 -24.53 -6.11
N ASN A 279 2.18 -23.54 -5.74
CA ASN A 279 2.44 -22.33 -6.53
C ASN A 279 3.87 -22.37 -7.11
N GLY A 280 4.39 -23.58 -7.37
CA GLY A 280 5.72 -23.81 -7.91
C GLY A 280 6.84 -23.26 -7.02
N GLU A 281 7.87 -22.68 -7.64
CA GLU A 281 9.03 -22.14 -6.92
C GLU A 281 8.74 -20.86 -6.13
N GLN A 282 7.56 -20.22 -6.33
CA GLN A 282 7.15 -19.03 -5.57
C GLN A 282 6.71 -19.36 -4.13
N GLY A 283 6.42 -20.63 -3.86
CA GLY A 283 6.12 -21.10 -2.50
C GLY A 283 4.98 -22.10 -2.46
N ILE A 284 4.95 -22.89 -1.39
CA ILE A 284 3.92 -23.90 -1.14
C ILE A 284 3.08 -23.44 0.05
N TRP A 285 1.76 -23.43 -0.10
CA TRP A 285 0.85 -23.14 1.02
C TRP A 285 0.26 -24.43 1.57
N VAL A 286 0.11 -24.49 2.89
CA VAL A 286 -0.54 -25.59 3.58
C VAL A 286 -1.70 -25.05 4.38
N TRP A 287 -2.92 -25.40 4.00
CA TRP A 287 -4.12 -25.00 4.73
C TRP A 287 -4.61 -26.12 5.63
N VAL A 288 -4.91 -25.78 6.87
CA VAL A 288 -5.30 -26.74 7.91
C VAL A 288 -6.74 -26.50 8.34
N GLY A 289 -7.63 -27.44 8.01
CA GLY A 289 -9.04 -27.36 8.37
C GLY A 289 -9.27 -27.36 9.89
N ARG A 290 -10.26 -26.58 10.35
CA ARG A 290 -10.57 -26.46 11.79
C ARG A 290 -11.01 -27.78 12.43
N ARG A 291 -11.40 -28.78 11.64
CA ARG A 291 -11.80 -30.13 12.07
C ARG A 291 -10.82 -31.22 11.61
N ALA A 292 -9.71 -30.85 10.97
CA ALA A 292 -8.64 -31.78 10.62
C ALA A 292 -8.13 -32.53 11.87
N THR A 293 -7.75 -33.79 11.69
CA THR A 293 -7.32 -34.64 12.79
C THR A 293 -6.00 -34.12 13.39
N HIS A 294 -5.73 -34.37 14.66
CA HIS A 294 -4.46 -33.96 15.29
C HIS A 294 -3.25 -34.48 14.49
N LYS A 295 -3.36 -35.68 13.94
CA LYS A 295 -2.31 -36.30 13.11
C LYS A 295 -2.08 -35.54 11.81
N GLU A 296 -3.14 -35.15 11.11
CA GLU A 296 -3.04 -34.33 9.89
C GLU A 296 -2.44 -32.95 10.17
N ARG A 297 -2.84 -32.29 11.27
CA ARG A 297 -2.29 -30.99 11.67
C ARG A 297 -0.80 -31.07 11.97
N ALA A 298 -0.39 -32.07 12.75
CA ALA A 298 1.01 -32.25 13.14
C ALA A 298 1.91 -32.59 11.94
N GLU A 299 1.41 -33.36 10.97
CA GLU A 299 2.19 -33.76 9.79
C GLU A 299 2.10 -32.75 8.63
N ALA A 300 1.27 -31.70 8.72
CA ALA A 300 1.00 -30.74 7.64
C ALA A 300 2.28 -30.14 7.02
N MET A 301 3.20 -29.65 7.85
CA MET A 301 4.48 -29.07 7.38
C MET A 301 5.42 -30.12 6.80
N ARG A 302 5.44 -31.32 7.37
CA ARG A 302 6.25 -32.43 6.87
C ARG A 302 5.75 -32.93 5.52
N ASN A 303 4.44 -32.95 5.31
CA ASN A 303 3.82 -33.29 4.04
C ASN A 303 4.23 -32.31 2.93
N ALA A 304 4.26 -31.00 3.22
CA ALA A 304 4.76 -30.01 2.27
C ALA A 304 6.25 -30.19 1.94
N GLN A 305 7.09 -30.52 2.92
CA GLN A 305 8.50 -30.85 2.66
C GLN A 305 8.66 -32.11 1.80
N GLY A 306 7.88 -33.16 2.09
CA GLY A 306 7.83 -34.37 1.27
C GLY A 306 7.34 -34.08 -0.15
N PHE A 307 6.38 -33.17 -0.28
CA PHE A 307 5.84 -32.71 -1.55
C PHE A 307 6.90 -31.98 -2.40
N ILE A 308 7.65 -31.04 -1.81
CA ILE A 308 8.78 -30.35 -2.47
C ILE A 308 9.79 -31.36 -3.04
N LYS A 309 10.19 -32.36 -2.22
CA LYS A 309 11.11 -33.41 -2.67
C LYS A 309 10.52 -34.24 -3.81
N LYS A 310 9.26 -34.63 -3.72
CA LYS A 310 8.56 -35.44 -4.74
C LYS A 310 8.40 -34.70 -6.07
N LYS A 311 8.14 -33.38 -6.01
CA LYS A 311 8.01 -32.50 -7.18
C LYS A 311 9.36 -32.04 -7.74
N ASN A 312 10.47 -32.39 -7.07
CA ASN A 312 11.82 -31.96 -7.44
C ASN A 312 12.00 -30.43 -7.44
N TYR A 313 11.30 -29.74 -6.54
CA TYR A 313 11.51 -28.31 -6.29
C TYR A 313 12.75 -28.08 -5.41
N SER A 314 13.27 -26.85 -5.47
CA SER A 314 14.37 -26.43 -4.61
C SER A 314 14.04 -26.67 -3.14
N GLN A 315 15.01 -27.15 -2.35
CA GLN A 315 14.82 -27.27 -0.89
C GLN A 315 14.66 -25.89 -0.21
N ALA A 316 15.02 -24.81 -0.92
CA ALA A 316 14.80 -23.43 -0.48
C ALA A 316 13.39 -22.91 -0.77
N THR A 317 12.52 -23.67 -1.45
CA THR A 317 11.14 -23.23 -1.73
C THR A 317 10.41 -22.89 -0.42
N PRO A 318 9.82 -21.67 -0.29
CA PRO A 318 9.10 -21.25 0.90
C PRO A 318 7.90 -22.16 1.20
N VAL A 319 7.59 -22.34 2.47
CA VAL A 319 6.37 -23.06 2.91
C VAL A 319 5.64 -22.26 3.97
N THR A 320 4.36 -21.99 3.73
CA THR A 320 3.52 -21.26 4.69
C THR A 320 2.33 -22.11 5.12
N ARG A 321 2.18 -22.34 6.42
CA ARG A 321 1.05 -23.07 7.02
C ARG A 321 0.04 -22.09 7.59
N VAL A 322 -1.21 -22.20 7.14
CA VAL A 322 -2.34 -21.39 7.58
C VAL A 322 -3.43 -22.30 8.14
N ILE A 323 -4.27 -21.75 9.00
CA ILE A 323 -5.40 -22.47 9.63
C ILE A 323 -6.73 -21.90 9.12
N ASP A 324 -7.78 -22.72 9.12
CA ASP A 324 -9.15 -22.30 8.82
C ASP A 324 -9.62 -21.15 9.73
N GLY A 325 -9.81 -19.97 9.14
CA GLY A 325 -10.17 -18.72 9.82
C GLY A 325 -8.99 -17.84 10.26
N GLY A 326 -7.75 -18.28 10.05
CA GLY A 326 -6.52 -17.53 10.34
C GLY A 326 -5.71 -17.19 9.08
N GLU A 327 -6.35 -17.20 7.91
CA GLU A 327 -5.67 -17.05 6.63
C GLU A 327 -5.18 -15.61 6.41
N PRO A 328 -3.90 -15.40 6.05
CA PRO A 328 -3.40 -14.10 5.64
C PRO A 328 -3.90 -13.75 4.24
N THR A 329 -3.88 -12.46 3.91
CA THR A 329 -4.38 -11.94 2.63
C THR A 329 -3.70 -12.58 1.42
N ASP A 330 -2.39 -12.84 1.50
CA ASP A 330 -1.60 -13.50 0.45
C ASP A 330 -2.07 -14.93 0.16
N PHE A 331 -2.64 -15.61 1.15
CA PHE A 331 -3.25 -16.92 0.95
C PHE A 331 -4.61 -16.78 0.27
N LYS A 332 -5.42 -15.82 0.72
CA LYS A 332 -6.77 -15.58 0.20
C LYS A 332 -6.75 -15.19 -1.28
N SER A 333 -5.70 -14.49 -1.73
CA SER A 333 -5.53 -14.05 -3.12
C SER A 333 -5.27 -15.21 -4.11
N LEU A 334 -4.90 -16.40 -3.64
CA LEU A 334 -4.75 -17.61 -4.47
C LEU A 334 -6.10 -18.17 -4.94
N PHE A 335 -7.21 -17.66 -4.39
CA PHE A 335 -8.56 -18.10 -4.67
C PHE A 335 -9.32 -17.03 -5.47
N GLN A 336 -10.14 -17.49 -6.42
CA GLN A 336 -10.98 -16.63 -7.26
C GLN A 336 -11.98 -15.80 -6.44
N SER A 337 -12.41 -16.32 -5.28
CA SER A 337 -13.23 -15.60 -4.32
C SER A 337 -13.05 -16.21 -2.92
N TRP A 338 -12.97 -15.35 -1.90
CA TRP A 338 -12.78 -15.74 -0.50
C TRP A 338 -13.71 -14.91 0.41
N ARG A 339 -14.51 -15.54 1.28
CA ARG A 339 -15.44 -14.84 2.19
C ARG A 339 -15.14 -15.20 3.66
N ASP A 340 -14.96 -14.19 4.51
CA ASP A 340 -14.79 -14.40 5.95
C ASP A 340 -16.16 -14.45 6.65
N LYS A 341 -16.49 -15.61 7.25
CA LYS A 341 -17.83 -15.92 7.78
C LYS A 341 -18.26 -15.05 8.97
N ASP A 342 -17.31 -14.43 9.66
CA ASP A 342 -17.52 -13.59 10.85
C ASP A 342 -17.35 -12.08 10.57
N ALA A 343 -17.06 -11.68 9.32
CA ALA A 343 -16.93 -10.26 8.96
C ALA A 343 -18.28 -9.49 9.01
N THR A 344 -19.41 -10.21 9.01
CA THR A 344 -20.77 -9.63 9.01
C THR A 344 -21.48 -9.68 10.36
N THR A 345 -20.88 -10.30 11.39
CA THR A 345 -21.41 -10.30 12.76
C THR A 345 -20.31 -9.87 13.73
N GLY A 346 -20.26 -8.58 14.03
CA GLY A 346 -19.33 -8.03 15.02
C GLY A 346 -19.47 -8.71 16.39
N LEU A 347 -18.31 -8.97 17.01
CA LEU A 347 -18.20 -9.44 18.39
C LEU A 347 -18.90 -8.47 19.35
N GLY A 348 -19.79 -9.02 20.17
CA GLY A 348 -20.65 -8.26 21.07
C GLY A 348 -19.90 -7.43 22.12
N LYS A 349 -20.45 -6.23 22.35
CA LYS A 349 -20.44 -5.43 23.59
C LYS A 349 -19.11 -5.33 24.37
N LYS A 350 -18.46 -4.18 24.19
CA LYS A 350 -18.01 -3.18 25.21
C LYS A 350 -16.72 -2.49 24.74
N ALA A 351 -16.79 -1.70 23.67
CA ALA A 351 -15.88 -0.57 23.54
C ALA A 351 -16.55 0.62 24.25
N THR A 352 -15.99 1.01 25.38
CA THR A 352 -16.46 2.16 26.16
C THR A 352 -16.44 3.40 25.28
N ILE A 353 -17.61 4.00 25.06
CA ILE A 353 -17.93 5.19 24.24
C ILE A 353 -17.17 6.48 24.71
N GLY A 354 -16.17 6.37 25.57
CA GLY A 354 -15.61 7.50 26.32
C GLY A 354 -14.43 8.24 25.67
N GLN A 355 -13.68 7.65 24.73
CA GLN A 355 -12.42 8.26 24.27
C GLN A 355 -12.38 8.73 22.82
N VAL A 356 -13.15 8.13 21.90
CA VAL A 356 -13.19 8.61 20.50
C VAL A 356 -14.20 9.76 20.33
N ALA A 357 -15.25 9.79 21.17
CA ALA A 357 -16.27 10.84 21.13
C ALA A 357 -15.83 12.19 21.73
N LYS A 358 -14.73 12.24 22.50
CA LYS A 358 -14.26 13.50 23.10
C LYS A 358 -13.34 14.32 22.20
N THR A 359 -12.85 13.77 21.08
CA THR A 359 -11.93 14.48 20.18
C THR A 359 -12.66 15.17 19.02
N ILE A 360 -13.94 14.85 18.76
CA ILE A 360 -14.75 15.47 17.70
C ILE A 360 -15.72 16.51 18.30
N GLN A 361 -15.25 17.27 19.29
CA GLN A 361 -16.03 18.35 19.93
C GLN A 361 -15.24 19.65 20.11
N THR A 362 -14.16 19.83 19.36
CA THR A 362 -13.64 21.17 19.04
C THR A 362 -14.11 21.50 17.63
N SER A 363 -14.73 22.66 17.43
CA SER A 363 -15.26 23.15 16.15
C SER A 363 -14.40 22.70 14.97
N PHE A 364 -14.96 21.91 14.06
CA PHE A 364 -14.30 21.47 12.83
C PHE A 364 -13.88 22.72 12.04
N ASP A 365 -12.58 22.99 11.99
CA ASP A 365 -12.02 24.10 11.23
C ASP A 365 -11.30 23.53 10.00
N ALA A 366 -12.08 23.30 8.94
CA ALA A 366 -11.56 22.75 7.69
C ALA A 366 -10.48 23.64 7.05
N SER A 367 -10.39 24.92 7.43
CA SER A 367 -9.35 25.82 6.94
C SER A 367 -7.95 25.41 7.42
N THR A 368 -7.84 24.73 8.57
CA THR A 368 -6.56 24.21 9.13
C THR A 368 -6.28 22.75 8.76
N LEU A 369 -7.19 22.08 8.04
CA LEU A 369 -7.11 20.64 7.77
C LEU A 369 -5.86 20.25 6.96
N HIS A 370 -5.35 21.17 6.14
CA HIS A 370 -4.10 21.01 5.39
C HIS A 370 -2.85 20.97 6.29
N GLU A 371 -2.93 21.42 7.54
CA GLU A 371 -1.88 21.34 8.57
C GLU A 371 -1.93 20.01 9.34
N HIS A 372 -3.00 19.22 9.20
CA HIS A 372 -3.23 17.95 9.89
C HIS A 372 -3.56 16.79 8.92
N PRO A 373 -2.56 16.27 8.18
CA PRO A 373 -2.75 15.25 7.13
C PRO A 373 -3.46 13.97 7.60
N ASP A 374 -3.23 13.53 8.84
CA ASP A 374 -3.87 12.34 9.40
C ASP A 374 -5.39 12.51 9.57
N LEU A 375 -5.82 13.73 9.93
CA LEU A 375 -7.23 14.07 10.07
C LEU A 375 -7.90 14.24 8.71
N ALA A 376 -7.21 14.86 7.75
CA ALA A 376 -7.65 14.96 6.35
C ALA A 376 -7.85 13.57 5.73
N ALA A 377 -6.90 12.65 5.97
CA ALA A 377 -6.97 11.28 5.48
C ALA A 377 -8.12 10.49 6.13
N HIS A 378 -8.35 10.65 7.44
CA HIS A 378 -9.47 10.00 8.14
C HIS A 378 -10.84 10.54 7.68
N THR A 379 -10.96 11.85 7.54
CA THR A 379 -12.24 12.52 7.20
C THR A 379 -12.53 12.52 5.70
N GLN A 380 -11.52 12.26 4.86
CA GLN A 380 -11.58 12.39 3.41
C GLN A 380 -12.03 13.79 2.94
N MET A 381 -11.70 14.81 3.74
CA MET A 381 -11.93 16.21 3.44
C MET A 381 -10.59 16.87 3.10
N VAL A 382 -10.59 17.73 2.07
CA VAL A 382 -9.40 18.54 1.70
C VAL A 382 -9.58 20.03 2.03
N ASP A 383 -10.83 20.48 2.15
CA ASP A 383 -11.26 21.79 2.66
C ASP A 383 -12.71 21.67 3.24
N ASP A 384 -13.44 22.78 3.39
CA ASP A 384 -14.83 22.81 3.88
C ASP A 384 -15.92 22.68 2.79
N GLY A 385 -15.55 22.53 1.51
CA GLY A 385 -16.50 22.50 0.39
C GLY A 385 -16.99 23.88 -0.11
N THR A 386 -16.45 24.98 0.42
CA THR A 386 -16.91 26.35 0.06
C THR A 386 -16.24 26.97 -1.16
N GLY A 387 -15.27 26.29 -1.75
CA GLY A 387 -14.56 26.69 -2.96
C GLY A 387 -15.45 26.93 -4.18
N LYS A 388 -14.85 27.58 -5.18
CA LYS A 388 -15.52 27.90 -6.45
C LYS A 388 -15.81 26.60 -7.20
N LYS A 389 -17.00 26.49 -7.78
CA LYS A 389 -17.43 25.31 -8.54
C LYS A 389 -18.05 25.69 -9.87
N GLU A 390 -17.66 24.99 -10.91
CA GLU A 390 -18.22 25.06 -12.26
C GLU A 390 -18.75 23.67 -12.60
N ILE A 391 -20.03 23.56 -12.95
CA ILE A 391 -20.71 22.28 -13.15
C ILE A 391 -21.20 22.20 -14.60
N TRP A 392 -20.89 21.09 -15.25
CA TRP A 392 -21.38 20.75 -16.58
C TRP A 392 -22.13 19.42 -16.55
N ARG A 393 -23.16 19.31 -17.38
CA ARG A 393 -23.83 18.06 -17.71
C ARG A 393 -23.31 17.57 -19.07
N VAL A 394 -23.18 16.27 -19.22
CA VAL A 394 -22.87 15.64 -20.51
C VAL A 394 -24.14 15.60 -21.35
N GLU A 395 -24.10 16.19 -22.54
CA GLU A 395 -25.16 16.13 -23.56
C GLU A 395 -24.52 16.09 -24.95
N ASP A 396 -25.00 15.23 -25.83
CA ASP A 396 -24.52 15.13 -27.22
C ASP A 396 -22.99 15.01 -27.36
N PHE A 397 -22.37 14.14 -26.56
CA PHE A 397 -20.92 13.94 -26.50
C PHE A 397 -20.11 15.17 -26.04
N ASP A 398 -20.76 16.18 -25.42
CA ASP A 398 -20.14 17.44 -25.04
C ASP A 398 -20.55 17.93 -23.63
N LEU A 399 -19.84 18.92 -23.10
CA LEU A 399 -20.12 19.53 -21.80
C LEU A 399 -21.03 20.76 -21.93
N LYS A 400 -22.23 20.69 -21.36
CA LYS A 400 -23.16 21.83 -21.28
C LYS A 400 -23.19 22.40 -19.86
N PRO A 401 -22.98 23.73 -19.70
CA PRO A 401 -22.93 24.34 -18.37
C PRO A 401 -24.30 24.24 -17.67
N VAL A 402 -24.29 23.82 -16.42
CA VAL A 402 -25.48 23.78 -15.56
C VAL A 402 -25.71 25.20 -15.01
N PRO A 403 -26.94 25.73 -15.06
CA PRO A 403 -27.28 26.99 -14.39
C PRO A 403 -27.00 26.95 -12.88
N THR A 404 -26.50 28.05 -12.32
CA THR A 404 -26.07 28.11 -10.91
C THR A 404 -27.22 27.90 -9.91
N ASP A 405 -28.46 28.25 -10.27
CA ASP A 405 -29.68 27.98 -9.49
C ASP A 405 -30.05 26.49 -9.43
N LYS A 406 -29.44 25.67 -10.30
CA LYS A 406 -29.60 24.21 -10.36
C LYS A 406 -28.42 23.46 -9.73
N TYR A 407 -27.42 24.14 -9.19
CA TYR A 407 -26.31 23.46 -8.51
C TYR A 407 -26.82 22.63 -7.33
N GLY A 408 -26.28 21.42 -7.20
CA GLY A 408 -26.75 20.44 -6.22
C GLY A 408 -27.91 19.58 -6.70
N LYS A 409 -28.52 19.85 -7.87
CA LYS A 409 -29.60 19.05 -8.45
C LYS A 409 -29.05 18.16 -9.56
N PHE A 410 -29.04 16.86 -9.32
CA PHE A 410 -28.51 15.83 -10.22
C PHE A 410 -29.64 14.93 -10.71
N PHE A 411 -29.46 14.32 -11.88
CA PHE A 411 -30.38 13.35 -12.45
C PHE A 411 -29.68 12.00 -12.61
N SER A 412 -30.34 10.93 -12.16
CA SER A 412 -29.79 9.57 -12.18
C SER A 412 -29.50 9.02 -13.58
N GLY A 413 -30.14 9.58 -14.61
CA GLY A 413 -29.95 9.25 -16.02
C GLY A 413 -28.86 10.08 -16.70
N ASP A 414 -28.26 11.06 -16.02
CA ASP A 414 -27.27 11.97 -16.61
C ASP A 414 -25.87 11.72 -16.03
N CYS A 415 -24.83 12.22 -16.71
CA CYS A 415 -23.48 12.34 -16.18
C CYS A 415 -23.07 13.81 -16.05
N TYR A 416 -22.25 14.12 -15.03
CA TYR A 416 -21.81 15.49 -14.76
C TYR A 416 -20.30 15.56 -14.57
N VAL A 417 -19.71 16.68 -14.97
CA VAL A 417 -18.31 17.04 -14.69
C VAL A 417 -18.31 18.33 -13.88
N ILE A 418 -17.53 18.37 -12.79
CA ILE A 418 -17.46 19.50 -11.88
C ILE A 418 -16.00 19.87 -11.69
N LEU A 419 -15.64 21.10 -12.04
CA LEU A 419 -14.36 21.70 -11.65
C LEU A 419 -14.55 22.44 -10.33
N TYR A 420 -13.86 21.99 -9.31
CA TYR A 420 -13.81 22.59 -7.99
C TYR A 420 -12.46 23.23 -7.75
N THR A 421 -12.46 24.49 -7.31
CA THR A 421 -11.27 25.30 -7.10
C THR A 421 -11.27 25.81 -5.66
N TYR A 422 -10.23 25.49 -4.91
CA TYR A 422 -10.07 25.85 -3.51
C TYR A 422 -8.68 26.39 -3.24
N HIS A 423 -8.49 27.02 -2.08
CA HIS A 423 -7.19 27.55 -1.66
C HIS A 423 -6.64 26.66 -0.56
N ALA A 424 -5.46 26.10 -0.77
CA ALA A 424 -4.73 25.38 0.26
C ALA A 424 -3.24 25.72 0.17
N ARG A 425 -2.54 25.79 1.31
CA ARG A 425 -1.09 26.02 1.37
C ARG A 425 -0.62 27.27 0.60
N GLY A 426 -1.45 28.32 0.57
CA GLY A 426 -1.15 29.57 -0.11
C GLY A 426 -1.20 29.51 -1.64
N ARG A 427 -1.75 28.44 -2.23
CA ARG A 427 -1.96 28.31 -3.68
C ARG A 427 -3.39 27.89 -4.01
N GLU A 428 -3.78 28.15 -5.25
CA GLU A 428 -5.04 27.66 -5.82
C GLU A 428 -4.87 26.20 -6.25
N GLU A 429 -5.77 25.35 -5.78
CA GLU A 429 -5.83 23.92 -6.04
C GLU A 429 -7.12 23.57 -6.75
N GLN A 430 -7.10 22.51 -7.55
CA GLN A 430 -8.21 22.14 -8.41
C GLN A 430 -8.53 20.64 -8.34
N ILE A 431 -9.82 20.31 -8.36
CA ILE A 431 -10.34 18.93 -8.40
C ILE A 431 -11.39 18.86 -9.50
N ILE A 432 -11.28 17.88 -10.39
CA ILE A 432 -12.31 17.55 -11.38
C ILE A 432 -13.05 16.31 -10.88
N TYR A 433 -14.29 16.49 -10.43
CA TYR A 433 -15.20 15.37 -10.19
C TYR A 433 -15.93 15.02 -11.48
N TYR A 434 -16.10 13.73 -11.76
CA TYR A 434 -17.05 13.28 -12.75
C TYR A 434 -18.02 12.28 -12.12
N TRP A 435 -19.28 12.71 -12.04
CA TRP A 435 -20.36 11.99 -11.38
C TRP A 435 -21.17 11.22 -12.41
N LEU A 436 -21.36 9.92 -12.17
CA LEU A 436 -22.03 8.98 -13.05
C LEU A 436 -23.37 8.57 -12.44
N GLY A 437 -24.45 8.94 -13.12
CA GLY A 437 -25.80 8.52 -12.77
C GLY A 437 -25.97 7.00 -12.84
N SER A 438 -26.77 6.45 -11.93
CA SER A 438 -27.03 5.00 -11.87
C SER A 438 -27.80 4.45 -13.07
N HIS A 439 -28.49 5.32 -13.80
CA HIS A 439 -29.30 5.02 -14.99
C HIS A 439 -28.77 5.72 -16.24
N SER A 440 -27.58 6.32 -16.20
CA SER A 440 -27.03 7.00 -17.37
C SER A 440 -26.50 6.03 -18.42
N ALA A 441 -26.53 6.46 -19.67
CA ALA A 441 -26.11 5.62 -20.79
C ALA A 441 -24.59 5.40 -20.82
N GLN A 442 -24.14 4.24 -21.32
CA GLN A 442 -22.72 3.86 -21.27
C GLN A 442 -21.83 4.82 -22.08
N ASP A 443 -22.34 5.34 -23.19
CA ASP A 443 -21.68 6.33 -24.04
C ASP A 443 -21.54 7.69 -23.34
N GLU A 444 -22.54 8.11 -22.56
CA GLU A 444 -22.45 9.32 -21.73
C GLU A 444 -21.45 9.16 -20.58
N GLN A 445 -21.41 7.99 -19.94
CA GLN A 445 -20.39 7.68 -18.93
C GLN A 445 -18.99 7.70 -19.52
N GLY A 446 -18.82 7.15 -20.73
CA GLY A 446 -17.56 7.21 -21.48
C GLY A 446 -17.18 8.65 -21.85
N THR A 447 -18.17 9.46 -22.23
CA THR A 447 -17.98 10.88 -22.56
C THR A 447 -17.57 11.68 -21.32
N ALA A 448 -18.20 11.48 -20.17
CA ALA A 448 -17.84 12.16 -18.92
C ALA A 448 -16.37 11.91 -18.55
N ALA A 449 -15.92 10.66 -18.68
CA ALA A 449 -14.52 10.29 -18.45
C ALA A 449 -13.58 10.94 -19.47
N LEU A 450 -13.93 10.92 -20.76
CA LEU A 450 -13.12 11.57 -21.81
C LEU A 450 -13.01 13.08 -21.58
N LYS A 451 -14.12 13.76 -21.33
CA LYS A 451 -14.19 15.20 -21.08
C LYS A 451 -13.46 15.62 -19.80
N THR A 452 -13.41 14.75 -18.80
CA THR A 452 -12.58 14.96 -17.61
C THR A 452 -11.09 15.01 -17.95
N VAL A 453 -10.62 14.09 -18.80
CA VAL A 453 -9.23 14.09 -19.27
C VAL A 453 -8.93 15.30 -20.14
N GLU A 454 -9.82 15.66 -21.07
CA GLU A 454 -9.65 16.87 -21.90
C GLU A 454 -9.57 18.15 -21.05
N LEU A 455 -10.41 18.26 -20.01
CA LEU A 455 -10.39 19.38 -19.08
C LEU A 455 -9.09 19.41 -18.26
N ASP A 456 -8.66 18.27 -17.73
CA ASP A 456 -7.40 18.14 -17.00
C ASP A 456 -6.19 18.54 -17.86
N ASP A 457 -6.11 18.03 -19.09
CA ASP A 457 -5.07 18.37 -20.06
C ASP A 457 -5.05 19.88 -20.35
N SER A 458 -6.22 20.51 -20.50
CA SER A 458 -6.33 21.95 -20.72
C SER A 458 -5.86 22.80 -19.54
N LEU A 459 -5.89 22.24 -18.32
CA LEU A 459 -5.43 22.84 -17.07
C LEU A 459 -3.98 22.42 -16.73
N GLY A 460 -3.30 21.75 -17.67
CA GLY A 460 -1.90 21.36 -17.57
C GLY A 460 -1.67 20.09 -16.74
N GLY A 461 -2.67 19.21 -16.61
CA GLY A 461 -2.57 17.93 -15.90
C GLY A 461 -2.39 18.07 -14.39
N ARG A 462 -2.81 19.22 -13.83
CA ARG A 462 -2.66 19.55 -12.40
C ARG A 462 -3.86 19.20 -11.53
N PRO A 463 -5.11 19.31 -12.01
CA PRO A 463 -6.26 18.94 -11.20
C PRO A 463 -6.26 17.48 -10.72
N VAL A 464 -6.77 17.25 -9.51
CA VAL A 464 -7.09 15.90 -9.03
C VAL A 464 -8.35 15.41 -9.73
N GLN A 465 -8.32 14.28 -10.43
CA GLN A 465 -9.53 13.69 -11.03
C GLN A 465 -10.20 12.72 -10.06
N VAL A 466 -11.53 12.79 -9.92
CA VAL A 466 -12.29 11.92 -9.02
C VAL A 466 -13.50 11.33 -9.72
N ARG A 467 -13.52 10.00 -9.84
CA ARG A 467 -14.71 9.26 -10.29
C ARG A 467 -15.71 9.14 -9.16
N VAL A 468 -16.93 9.59 -9.39
CA VAL A 468 -18.04 9.46 -8.43
C VAL A 468 -19.18 8.71 -9.08
N VAL A 469 -19.74 7.71 -8.39
CA VAL A 469 -20.93 7.00 -8.84
C VAL A 469 -22.07 7.32 -7.89
N GLN A 470 -23.28 7.48 -8.43
CA GLN A 470 -24.48 7.74 -7.64
C GLN A 470 -24.60 6.81 -6.42
N GLY A 471 -24.82 7.40 -5.25
CA GLY A 471 -24.98 6.69 -3.98
C GLY A 471 -23.66 6.26 -3.31
N LYS A 472 -22.52 6.69 -3.87
CA LYS A 472 -21.16 6.46 -3.35
C LYS A 472 -20.35 7.76 -3.35
N GLU A 473 -21.02 8.89 -3.19
CA GLU A 473 -20.41 10.21 -3.14
C GLU A 473 -19.44 10.33 -1.95
N PRO A 474 -18.18 10.77 -2.16
CA PRO A 474 -17.24 10.96 -1.06
C PRO A 474 -17.65 12.17 -0.19
N PRO A 475 -17.24 12.23 1.10
CA PRO A 475 -17.63 13.30 2.03
C PRO A 475 -17.39 14.71 1.47
N HIS A 476 -16.23 14.96 0.88
CA HIS A 476 -15.93 16.26 0.28
C HIS A 476 -16.91 16.62 -0.85
N PHE A 477 -17.31 15.66 -1.69
CA PHE A 477 -18.26 15.93 -2.78
C PHE A 477 -19.62 16.39 -2.24
N LEU A 478 -20.10 15.75 -1.18
CA LEU A 478 -21.35 16.12 -0.51
C LEU A 478 -21.24 17.48 0.20
N ALA A 479 -20.12 17.74 0.86
CA ALA A 479 -19.82 19.02 1.51
C ALA A 479 -19.86 20.20 0.53
N MET A 480 -19.46 20.02 -0.74
CA MET A 480 -19.54 21.07 -1.77
C MET A 480 -20.94 21.67 -1.95
N PHE A 481 -21.99 20.93 -1.59
CA PHE A 481 -23.38 21.34 -1.68
C PHE A 481 -24.00 21.73 -0.34
N GLY A 482 -23.29 21.53 0.77
CA GLY A 482 -23.71 21.94 2.12
C GLY A 482 -25.07 21.37 2.52
N GLY A 483 -25.28 20.06 2.31
CA GLY A 483 -26.56 19.41 2.60
C GLY A 483 -27.69 19.79 1.64
N ARG A 484 -27.39 20.14 0.39
CA ARG A 484 -28.39 20.46 -0.66
C ARG A 484 -28.25 19.61 -1.91
N MET A 485 -27.49 18.52 -1.84
CA MET A 485 -27.43 17.58 -2.95
C MET A 485 -28.74 16.78 -3.03
N VAL A 486 -29.41 16.87 -4.16
CA VAL A 486 -30.64 16.13 -4.48
C VAL A 486 -30.43 15.38 -5.80
N VAL A 487 -30.69 14.08 -5.80
CA VAL A 487 -30.63 13.23 -6.99
C VAL A 487 -32.04 12.82 -7.40
N TYR A 488 -32.50 13.31 -8.55
CA TYR A 488 -33.79 12.97 -9.14
C TYR A 488 -33.69 11.75 -10.05
N SER A 489 -34.80 11.04 -10.22
CA SER A 489 -34.93 9.96 -11.20
C SER A 489 -35.09 10.53 -12.61
N GLY A 490 -34.68 9.76 -13.63
CA GLY A 490 -34.70 10.20 -15.04
C GLY A 490 -33.49 11.04 -15.42
N GLY A 491 -33.58 11.78 -16.53
CA GLY A 491 -32.48 12.52 -17.16
C GLY A 491 -32.85 12.98 -18.59
N VAL A 492 -31.88 13.51 -19.32
CA VAL A 492 -31.97 13.76 -20.77
C VAL A 492 -31.51 12.50 -21.51
N SER A 493 -32.26 12.06 -22.51
CA SER A 493 -31.93 10.85 -23.29
C SER A 493 -30.67 11.02 -24.11
N SER A 494 -29.93 9.92 -24.30
CA SER A 494 -28.66 9.90 -25.06
C SER A 494 -28.82 10.40 -26.51
N ALA A 495 -27.70 10.82 -27.10
CA ALA A 495 -27.62 11.22 -28.51
C ALA A 495 -27.97 10.07 -29.50
N PHE A 496 -27.80 8.82 -29.07
CA PHE A 496 -28.15 7.64 -29.88
C PHE A 496 -29.65 7.31 -29.81
N GLU A 497 -30.31 7.55 -28.67
CA GLU A 497 -31.78 7.37 -28.54
C GLU A 497 -32.58 8.46 -29.28
N SER A 498 -32.01 9.67 -29.41
CA SER A 498 -32.61 10.76 -30.16
C SER A 498 -32.54 10.56 -31.69
N ALA A 499 -31.76 9.60 -32.19
CA ALA A 499 -31.71 9.22 -33.60
C ALA A 499 -32.87 8.30 -34.05
N GLU A 500 -33.56 7.62 -33.12
CA GLU A 500 -34.68 6.70 -33.43
C GLU A 500 -36.07 7.35 -33.40
N GLY A 501 -36.15 8.69 -33.35
CA GLY A 501 -37.43 9.41 -33.50
C GLY A 501 -38.36 9.34 -32.29
N VAL A 502 -37.84 9.03 -31.10
CA VAL A 502 -38.57 9.21 -29.83
C VAL A 502 -38.40 10.67 -29.39
N ASN A 503 -39.47 11.47 -29.50
CA ASN A 503 -39.52 12.84 -29.00
C ASN A 503 -39.47 12.86 -27.45
N GLY A 504 -38.28 12.68 -26.86
CA GLY A 504 -38.00 13.01 -25.47
C GLY A 504 -37.54 14.47 -25.38
N GLY A 505 -38.37 15.35 -24.81
CA GLY A 505 -38.09 16.79 -24.77
C GLY A 505 -36.80 17.14 -24.03
N HIS A 506 -36.08 18.14 -24.55
CA HIS A 506 -34.78 18.68 -24.10
C HIS A 506 -34.76 19.34 -22.70
N ASN A 507 -35.64 18.98 -21.78
CA ASN A 507 -35.60 19.47 -20.40
C ASN A 507 -35.92 18.31 -19.45
N ALA A 508 -34.93 17.93 -18.64
CA ALA A 508 -35.16 17.10 -17.45
C ALA A 508 -36.03 17.90 -16.47
N THR A 509 -37.35 17.86 -16.66
CA THR A 509 -38.32 18.45 -15.73
C THR A 509 -38.67 17.41 -14.68
N VAL A 510 -38.37 17.71 -13.43
CA VAL A 510 -38.89 16.95 -12.29
C VAL A 510 -40.41 17.11 -12.30
N GLY A 511 -41.15 16.00 -12.35
CA GLY A 511 -42.62 16.03 -12.31
C GLY A 511 -43.14 16.64 -10.99
N ASP A 512 -44.43 16.95 -10.94
CA ASP A 512 -45.05 17.51 -9.73
C ASP A 512 -45.38 16.48 -8.65
N THR A 513 -45.03 15.21 -8.83
CA THR A 513 -45.23 14.16 -7.81
C THR A 513 -44.00 13.28 -7.68
N TYR A 514 -43.36 13.30 -6.52
CA TYR A 514 -42.19 12.48 -6.20
C TYR A 514 -41.93 12.42 -4.71
N LEU A 515 -41.20 11.39 -4.29
CA LEU A 515 -40.75 11.18 -2.93
C LEU A 515 -39.22 11.20 -2.88
N LEU A 516 -38.64 12.02 -2.01
CA LEU A 516 -37.20 12.08 -1.75
C LEU A 516 -36.91 11.43 -0.40
N GLN A 517 -35.96 10.51 -0.37
CA GLN A 517 -35.37 9.99 0.87
C GLN A 517 -34.13 10.82 1.21
N VAL A 518 -34.11 11.41 2.39
CA VAL A 518 -33.02 12.22 2.94
C VAL A 518 -32.22 11.37 3.92
N ARG A 519 -30.94 11.14 3.61
CA ARG A 519 -30.02 10.30 4.39
C ARG A 519 -28.76 11.06 4.76
N GLY A 520 -28.28 10.89 5.99
CA GLY A 520 -27.04 11.47 6.47
C GLY A 520 -26.92 11.45 8.00
N THR A 521 -25.75 11.81 8.51
CA THR A 521 -25.52 11.94 9.96
C THR A 521 -24.84 13.24 10.34
N THR A 522 -24.45 14.04 9.35
CA THR A 522 -23.76 15.33 9.49
C THR A 522 -24.07 16.19 8.26
N ASN A 523 -24.01 17.50 8.39
CA ASN A 523 -24.09 18.43 7.25
C ASN A 523 -23.11 18.16 6.08
N TYR A 524 -22.04 17.37 6.29
CA TYR A 524 -21.07 16.99 5.26
C TYR A 524 -21.46 15.74 4.47
N ASN A 525 -22.38 14.91 4.96
CA ASN A 525 -22.78 13.67 4.28
C ASN A 525 -24.29 13.53 4.02
N THR A 526 -25.09 14.53 4.43
CA THR A 526 -26.53 14.52 4.15
C THR A 526 -26.80 14.82 2.67
N HIS A 527 -27.60 13.95 2.05
CA HIS A 527 -28.07 14.09 0.67
C HIS A 527 -29.48 13.51 0.52
N ALA A 528 -30.17 13.86 -0.56
CA ALA A 528 -31.50 13.37 -0.87
C ALA A 528 -31.52 12.62 -2.20
N VAL A 529 -32.23 11.49 -2.25
CA VAL A 529 -32.38 10.67 -3.46
C VAL A 529 -33.86 10.40 -3.71
N GLN A 530 -34.31 10.58 -4.94
CA GLN A 530 -35.66 10.23 -5.34
C GLN A 530 -35.86 8.72 -5.30
N VAL A 531 -36.96 8.30 -4.68
CA VAL A 531 -37.39 6.92 -4.54
C VAL A 531 -38.80 6.76 -5.11
N ASP A 532 -39.26 5.51 -5.24
CA ASP A 532 -40.64 5.23 -5.65
C ASP A 532 -41.62 5.94 -4.72
N CYS A 533 -42.58 6.65 -5.29
CA CYS A 533 -43.58 7.44 -4.55
C CYS A 533 -44.68 6.52 -3.96
N ARG A 534 -44.31 5.69 -2.98
CA ARG A 534 -45.19 4.75 -2.28
C ARG A 534 -44.80 4.60 -0.82
N ALA A 535 -45.75 4.17 0.03
CA ALA A 535 -45.50 3.99 1.46
C ALA A 535 -44.40 2.97 1.75
N GLY A 536 -44.29 1.88 0.97
CA GLY A 536 -43.25 0.87 1.15
C GLY A 536 -41.81 1.38 0.96
N SER A 537 -41.61 2.57 0.39
CA SER A 537 -40.29 3.20 0.25
C SER A 537 -39.81 3.91 1.52
N LEU A 538 -40.68 4.12 2.50
CA LEU A 538 -40.32 4.81 3.75
C LEU A 538 -39.33 3.98 4.59
N ASN A 539 -38.60 4.67 5.46
CA ASN A 539 -37.68 4.06 6.39
C ASN A 539 -37.67 4.84 7.71
N SER A 540 -37.98 4.19 8.83
CA SER A 540 -38.01 4.82 10.16
C SER A 540 -36.68 5.45 10.58
N ASN A 541 -35.55 5.12 9.92
CA ASN A 541 -34.24 5.68 10.24
C ASN A 541 -33.95 7.01 9.53
N ASP A 542 -34.77 7.43 8.58
CA ASP A 542 -34.45 8.54 7.67
C ASP A 542 -35.59 9.59 7.64
N CYS A 543 -35.31 10.74 7.01
CA CYS A 543 -36.34 11.73 6.68
C CYS A 543 -36.79 11.60 5.22
N PHE A 544 -38.01 12.01 4.92
CA PHE A 544 -38.54 11.99 3.56
C PHE A 544 -39.24 13.30 3.22
N VAL A 545 -39.11 13.74 1.97
CA VAL A 545 -39.82 14.90 1.41
C VAL A 545 -40.72 14.41 0.28
N LEU A 546 -42.03 14.51 0.47
CA LEU A 546 -43.04 14.18 -0.54
C LEU A 546 -43.55 15.47 -1.17
N ARG A 547 -43.39 15.60 -2.49
CA ARG A 547 -44.12 16.60 -3.28
C ARG A 547 -45.24 15.90 -4.01
N HIS A 548 -46.45 16.45 -3.93
CA HIS A 548 -47.61 15.95 -4.66
C HIS A 548 -48.49 17.12 -5.10
N GLY A 549 -48.27 17.60 -6.33
CA GLY A 549 -48.84 18.85 -6.82
C GLY A 549 -48.18 20.05 -6.13
N GLY A 550 -49.00 20.94 -5.57
CA GLY A 550 -48.55 22.08 -4.77
C GLY A 550 -48.35 21.78 -3.28
N GLU A 551 -48.67 20.56 -2.84
CA GLU A 551 -48.53 20.14 -1.45
C GLU A 551 -47.17 19.51 -1.20
N VAL A 552 -46.54 19.87 -0.07
CA VAL A 552 -45.24 19.35 0.34
C VAL A 552 -45.33 18.82 1.77
N PHE A 553 -44.87 17.59 1.98
CA PHE A 553 -44.82 16.94 3.28
C PHE A 553 -43.39 16.58 3.63
N VAL A 554 -43.02 16.77 4.91
CA VAL A 554 -41.75 16.31 5.46
C VAL A 554 -42.06 15.24 6.50
N TRP A 555 -41.81 13.98 6.17
CA TRP A 555 -42.01 12.85 7.08
C TRP A 555 -40.70 12.55 7.83
N CYS A 556 -40.77 12.51 9.16
CA CYS A 556 -39.63 12.29 10.04
C CYS A 556 -39.73 10.91 10.70
N GLY A 557 -38.87 9.97 10.28
CA GLY A 557 -38.71 8.69 10.96
C GLY A 557 -38.23 8.85 12.41
N LYS A 558 -38.58 7.90 13.27
CA LYS A 558 -38.19 7.88 14.70
C LYS A 558 -36.68 7.82 14.91
N GLY A 559 -35.96 7.19 14.00
CA GLY A 559 -34.50 7.06 13.99
C GLY A 559 -33.77 8.18 13.25
N ALA A 560 -34.49 9.12 12.61
CA ALA A 560 -33.89 10.20 11.85
C ALA A 560 -33.10 11.18 12.72
N THR A 561 -31.94 11.60 12.21
CA THR A 561 -31.01 12.52 12.85
C THR A 561 -31.50 13.97 12.80
N GLY A 562 -30.84 14.86 13.56
CA GLY A 562 -31.09 16.30 13.49
C GLY A 562 -30.75 16.88 12.12
N ASP A 563 -29.61 16.49 11.56
CA ASP A 563 -29.12 16.97 10.25
C ASP A 563 -30.02 16.54 9.08
N GLU A 564 -30.55 15.31 9.10
CA GLU A 564 -31.52 14.85 8.09
C GLU A 564 -32.81 15.68 8.13
N ARG A 565 -33.30 16.02 9.33
CA ARG A 565 -34.49 16.88 9.49
C ARG A 565 -34.25 18.28 8.97
N GLU A 566 -33.10 18.87 9.26
CA GLU A 566 -32.77 20.21 8.76
C GLU A 566 -32.64 20.23 7.24
N MET A 567 -31.93 19.24 6.64
CA MET A 567 -31.85 19.11 5.19
C MET A 567 -33.23 18.94 4.54
N ALA A 568 -34.08 18.06 5.09
CA ALA A 568 -35.42 17.84 4.55
C ALA A 568 -36.27 19.12 4.55
N LYS A 569 -36.16 19.94 5.59
CA LYS A 569 -36.81 21.26 5.65
C LYS A 569 -36.23 22.23 4.62
N THR A 570 -34.91 22.28 4.45
CA THR A 570 -34.27 23.14 3.45
C THR A 570 -34.74 22.81 2.03
N ILE A 571 -34.76 21.51 1.69
CA ILE A 571 -35.27 21.03 0.39
C ILE A 571 -36.73 21.43 0.21
N ALA A 572 -37.56 21.23 1.24
CA ALA A 572 -38.97 21.55 1.16
C ALA A 572 -39.24 23.06 1.03
N ALA A 573 -38.43 23.91 1.67
CA ALA A 573 -38.53 25.36 1.57
C ALA A 573 -38.22 25.89 0.16
N GLU A 574 -37.36 25.22 -0.62
CA GLU A 574 -37.11 25.57 -2.03
C GLU A 574 -38.33 25.30 -2.94
N MET A 575 -39.32 24.52 -2.48
CA MET A 575 -40.49 24.16 -3.28
C MET A 575 -41.60 25.23 -3.27
N HIS A 576 -41.35 26.40 -2.66
CA HIS A 576 -42.30 27.54 -2.59
C HIS A 576 -43.68 27.19 -2.00
N SER A 577 -43.73 26.21 -1.09
CA SER A 577 -44.93 25.78 -0.37
C SER A 577 -44.57 25.57 1.11
N GLU A 578 -45.52 25.81 2.02
CA GLU A 578 -45.27 25.59 3.46
C GLU A 578 -45.31 24.09 3.76
N PRO A 579 -44.19 23.48 4.22
CA PRO A 579 -44.12 22.04 4.37
C PRO A 579 -44.92 21.57 5.59
N GLN A 580 -45.73 20.53 5.39
CA GLN A 580 -46.40 19.83 6.47
C GLN A 580 -45.45 18.83 7.12
N ILE A 581 -44.97 19.15 8.32
CA ILE A 581 -44.08 18.26 9.08
C ILE A 581 -44.91 17.17 9.77
N ILE A 582 -44.57 15.92 9.50
CA ILE A 582 -45.23 14.72 10.02
C ILE A 582 -44.17 13.88 10.74
N TYR A 583 -44.46 13.45 11.97
CA TYR A 583 -43.62 12.51 12.70
C TYR A 583 -44.16 11.09 12.54
N GLU A 584 -43.27 10.11 12.45
CA GLU A 584 -43.65 8.71 12.32
C GLU A 584 -44.59 8.26 13.46
N GLY A 585 -45.73 7.68 13.10
CA GLY A 585 -46.83 7.32 13.99
C GLY A 585 -47.87 8.43 14.22
N GLN A 586 -47.71 9.60 13.61
CA GLN A 586 -48.67 10.72 13.62
C GLN A 586 -49.18 11.06 12.21
N GLU A 587 -49.05 10.13 11.27
CA GLU A 587 -49.50 10.30 9.90
C GLU A 587 -51.03 10.32 9.82
N ARG A 588 -51.55 11.17 8.93
CA ARG A 588 -52.98 11.28 8.65
C ARG A 588 -53.31 10.51 7.36
N ASP A 589 -54.60 10.20 7.18
CA ASP A 589 -55.07 9.43 6.02
C ASP A 589 -54.81 10.12 4.68
N ASP A 590 -54.75 11.46 4.65
CA ASP A 590 -54.43 12.25 3.47
C ASP A 590 -52.99 11.99 2.98
N PHE A 591 -52.01 11.96 3.89
CA PHE A 591 -50.63 11.62 3.58
C PHE A 591 -50.52 10.22 2.97
N TRP A 592 -51.16 9.22 3.59
CA TRP A 592 -51.16 7.86 3.06
C TRP A 592 -51.83 7.76 1.70
N ALA A 593 -52.93 8.49 1.48
CA ALA A 593 -53.60 8.53 0.19
C ALA A 593 -52.69 9.07 -0.93
N LYS A 594 -51.83 10.07 -0.65
CA LYS A 594 -50.85 10.59 -1.62
C LYS A 594 -49.76 9.58 -1.99
N LEU A 595 -49.49 8.62 -1.10
CA LEU A 595 -48.52 7.53 -1.31
C LEU A 595 -49.17 6.24 -1.85
N GLY A 596 -50.44 6.29 -2.24
CA GLY A 596 -51.17 5.11 -2.75
C GLY A 596 -51.68 4.15 -1.67
N GLY A 597 -51.70 4.59 -0.41
CA GLY A 597 -52.15 3.82 0.75
C GLY A 597 -51.01 3.47 1.72
N LEU A 598 -51.39 2.97 2.90
CA LEU A 598 -50.43 2.47 3.89
C LEU A 598 -49.90 1.09 3.48
N GLU A 599 -48.58 0.94 3.51
CA GLU A 599 -47.90 -0.32 3.26
C GLU A 599 -46.86 -0.58 4.36
N PRO A 600 -46.43 -1.84 4.57
CA PRO A 600 -45.27 -2.13 5.43
C PRO A 600 -44.01 -1.46 4.87
N TYR A 601 -43.23 -0.83 5.75
CA TYR A 601 -41.98 -0.15 5.40
C TYR A 601 -40.86 -0.49 6.39
N ALA A 602 -39.62 -0.15 6.04
CA ALA A 602 -38.45 -0.53 6.83
C ALA A 602 -38.41 0.23 8.17
N SER A 603 -38.42 -0.49 9.30
CA SER A 603 -38.46 0.10 10.64
C SER A 603 -37.48 -0.51 11.63
N SER A 604 -36.60 -1.39 11.15
CA SER A 604 -35.54 -1.96 11.98
C SER A 604 -34.53 -0.87 12.37
N PRO A 605 -34.11 -0.78 13.65
CA PRO A 605 -33.08 0.17 14.06
C PRO A 605 -31.85 -0.02 13.18
N ARG A 606 -31.31 1.08 12.65
CA ARG A 606 -30.01 1.06 11.96
C ARG A 606 -29.04 0.32 12.88
N LEU A 607 -28.49 -0.80 12.41
CA LEU A 607 -27.19 -1.24 12.92
C LEU A 607 -26.33 -0.03 12.66
N ALA A 608 -25.92 0.69 13.71
CA ALA A 608 -24.91 1.71 13.55
C ALA A 608 -23.85 1.05 12.69
N GLU A 609 -23.67 1.57 11.47
CA GLU A 609 -22.46 1.29 10.71
C GLU A 609 -21.41 1.84 11.64
N ALA A 610 -20.94 0.98 12.56
CA ALA A 610 -19.71 1.21 13.25
C ALA A 610 -18.78 1.47 12.08
N ASP A 611 -18.25 2.69 12.05
CA ASP A 611 -17.24 3.14 11.12
C ASP A 611 -16.04 2.21 11.36
N GLN A 612 -16.17 0.97 10.88
CA GLN A 612 -15.20 -0.09 10.95
C GLN A 612 -14.28 0.25 9.81
N MET A 613 -13.50 1.31 10.03
CA MET A 613 -12.45 1.69 9.15
C MET A 613 -11.62 0.42 8.94
N GLN A 614 -11.53 -0.05 7.70
CA GLN A 614 -10.66 -1.16 7.34
C GLN A 614 -9.25 -0.63 7.09
N PRO A 615 -8.18 -1.40 7.42
CA PRO A 615 -6.81 -1.00 7.15
C PRO A 615 -6.64 -0.58 5.70
N ALA A 616 -5.94 0.54 5.51
CA ALA A 616 -5.53 0.94 4.18
C ALA A 616 -4.57 -0.11 3.61
N ARG A 617 -4.67 -0.40 2.32
CA ARG A 617 -3.86 -1.40 1.64
C ARG A 617 -3.21 -0.77 0.42
N LEU A 618 -1.90 -0.96 0.26
CA LEU A 618 -1.17 -0.47 -0.90
C LEU A 618 -0.92 -1.62 -1.86
N PHE A 619 -1.12 -1.38 -3.15
CA PHE A 619 -0.79 -2.32 -4.22
C PHE A 619 0.07 -1.66 -5.27
N GLN A 620 1.01 -2.39 -5.83
CA GLN A 620 1.80 -1.98 -6.99
C GLN A 620 1.21 -2.58 -8.26
N CYS A 621 0.92 -1.73 -9.23
CA CYS A 621 0.47 -2.05 -10.57
C CYS A 621 1.61 -1.84 -11.57
N SER A 622 2.15 -2.94 -12.09
CA SER A 622 3.29 -2.90 -13.01
C SER A 622 3.08 -3.86 -14.17
N ASN A 623 3.62 -3.56 -15.34
CA ASN A 623 3.73 -4.51 -16.46
C ASN A 623 5.17 -4.92 -16.79
N ALA A 624 6.12 -4.59 -15.90
CA ALA A 624 7.53 -4.84 -16.13
C ALA A 624 7.88 -6.34 -16.35
N SER A 625 7.07 -7.29 -15.90
CA SER A 625 7.21 -8.74 -16.13
C SER A 625 6.74 -9.23 -17.52
N GLY A 626 6.44 -8.31 -18.44
CA GLY A 626 5.87 -8.62 -19.74
C GLY A 626 4.37 -8.97 -19.71
N ARG A 627 3.72 -8.85 -18.55
CA ARG A 627 2.26 -8.85 -18.32
C ARG A 627 1.91 -7.89 -17.18
N PHE A 628 0.73 -7.29 -17.21
CA PHE A 628 0.28 -6.40 -16.13
C PHE A 628 -0.07 -7.23 -14.88
N LEU A 629 0.51 -6.88 -13.74
CA LEU A 629 0.39 -7.56 -12.44
C LEU A 629 0.09 -6.53 -11.35
N VAL A 630 -0.59 -6.99 -10.31
CA VAL A 630 -1.00 -6.21 -9.14
C VAL A 630 -0.55 -6.96 -7.90
N GLU A 631 0.31 -6.34 -7.09
CA GLU A 631 0.93 -6.99 -5.92
C GLU A 631 0.73 -6.11 -4.68
N GLU A 632 0.26 -6.69 -3.58
CA GLU A 632 0.06 -5.95 -2.32
C GLU A 632 1.40 -5.68 -1.63
N ILE A 633 1.55 -4.48 -1.08
CA ILE A 633 2.68 -4.07 -0.23
C ILE A 633 2.17 -3.98 1.22
N PRO A 634 2.45 -4.98 2.06
CA PRO A 634 2.08 -4.94 3.47
C PRO A 634 2.95 -3.93 4.24
N ASP A 635 2.39 -3.35 5.31
CA ASP A 635 3.09 -2.44 6.24
C ASP A 635 3.85 -1.29 5.54
N PHE A 636 3.25 -0.77 4.47
CA PHE A 636 3.88 0.17 3.53
C PHE A 636 4.34 1.49 4.16
N ILE A 637 5.45 2.01 3.63
CA ILE A 637 6.02 3.32 3.91
C ILE A 637 6.13 4.14 2.61
N GLN A 638 6.54 5.41 2.73
CA GLN A 638 6.65 6.29 1.56
C GLN A 638 7.67 5.78 0.51
N ASP A 639 8.75 5.14 0.95
CA ASP A 639 9.80 4.61 0.07
C ASP A 639 9.31 3.47 -0.85
N ASP A 640 8.16 2.85 -0.53
CA ASP A 640 7.54 1.81 -1.35
C ASP A 640 6.82 2.37 -2.59
N LEU A 641 6.70 3.70 -2.71
CA LEU A 641 6.11 4.37 -3.87
C LEU A 641 7.13 4.44 -5.02
N VAL A 642 7.18 3.38 -5.82
CA VAL A 642 8.16 3.19 -6.91
C VAL A 642 7.89 4.17 -8.07
N PRO A 643 8.80 5.13 -8.39
CA PRO A 643 8.58 6.13 -9.44
C PRO A 643 8.30 5.57 -10.83
N SER A 644 8.71 4.33 -11.13
CA SER A 644 8.50 3.70 -12.42
C SER A 644 7.18 2.94 -12.58
N ASP A 645 6.31 2.89 -11.56
CA ASP A 645 5.08 2.10 -11.59
C ASP A 645 3.85 2.94 -11.18
N VAL A 646 2.67 2.32 -11.18
CA VAL A 646 1.43 2.90 -10.65
C VAL A 646 1.10 2.18 -9.35
N MET A 647 0.66 2.89 -8.31
CA MET A 647 0.23 2.26 -7.05
C MET A 647 -1.28 2.47 -6.82
N LEU A 648 -1.96 1.49 -6.23
CA LEU A 648 -3.33 1.61 -5.75
C LEU A 648 -3.31 1.64 -4.23
N LEU A 649 -3.76 2.73 -3.62
CA LEU A 649 -3.98 2.80 -2.18
C LEU A 649 -5.47 2.69 -1.91
N ASP A 650 -5.88 1.54 -1.40
CA ASP A 650 -7.24 1.27 -0.99
C ASP A 650 -7.46 1.74 0.46
N ALA A 651 -8.22 2.82 0.64
CA ALA A 651 -8.58 3.37 1.95
C ALA A 651 -10.03 3.02 2.35
N TRP A 652 -10.51 1.86 1.91
CA TRP A 652 -11.87 1.33 2.13
C TRP A 652 -13.00 2.10 1.43
N ASN A 653 -13.23 3.36 1.83
CA ASN A 653 -14.28 4.19 1.25
C ASN A 653 -13.87 4.87 -0.06
N THR A 654 -12.56 4.89 -0.35
CA THR A 654 -11.97 5.52 -1.54
C THR A 654 -10.74 4.75 -1.98
N ILE A 655 -10.54 4.58 -3.29
CA ILE A 655 -9.30 4.05 -3.87
C ILE A 655 -8.51 5.21 -4.49
N PHE A 656 -7.26 5.38 -4.10
CA PHE A 656 -6.33 6.34 -4.70
C PHE A 656 -5.43 5.64 -5.71
N ILE A 657 -5.23 6.24 -6.89
CA ILE A 657 -4.29 5.77 -7.90
C ILE A 657 -3.10 6.72 -7.94
N TRP A 658 -1.97 6.28 -7.41
CA TRP A 658 -0.70 6.99 -7.46
C TRP A 658 -0.01 6.70 -8.79
N ILE A 659 0.29 7.72 -9.59
CA ILE A 659 0.99 7.54 -10.87
C ILE A 659 2.46 7.94 -10.72
N GLY A 660 3.37 6.98 -10.88
CA GLY A 660 4.80 7.24 -10.85
C GLY A 660 5.27 8.00 -12.08
N SER A 661 6.22 8.92 -11.89
CA SER A 661 6.75 9.79 -12.96
C SER A 661 7.36 9.02 -14.14
N GLY A 662 7.90 7.82 -13.89
CA GLY A 662 8.48 6.91 -14.87
C GLY A 662 7.53 5.78 -15.32
N SER A 663 6.29 5.73 -14.84
CA SER A 663 5.31 4.71 -15.25
C SER A 663 4.97 4.80 -16.72
N ASN A 664 4.72 3.65 -17.36
CA ASN A 664 4.42 3.60 -18.79
C ASN A 664 2.91 3.74 -19.08
N LYS A 665 2.59 4.10 -20.32
CA LYS A 665 1.20 4.35 -20.77
C LYS A 665 0.26 3.18 -20.48
N THR A 666 0.73 1.94 -20.67
CA THR A 666 -0.10 0.74 -20.43
C THR A 666 -0.43 0.58 -18.94
N GLU A 667 0.51 0.88 -18.04
CA GLU A 667 0.25 0.84 -16.58
C GLU A 667 -0.76 1.91 -16.17
N ARG A 668 -0.59 3.15 -16.65
CA ARG A 668 -1.50 4.28 -16.37
C ARG A 668 -2.93 3.99 -16.82
N GLU A 669 -3.10 3.46 -18.04
CA GLU A 669 -4.41 3.13 -18.60
C GLU A 669 -5.07 1.92 -17.93
N ARG A 670 -4.27 0.91 -17.54
CA ARG A 670 -4.80 -0.31 -16.92
C ARG A 670 -5.12 -0.14 -15.45
N ALA A 671 -4.46 0.77 -14.73
CA ALA A 671 -4.63 0.91 -13.29
C ALA A 671 -6.07 1.25 -12.85
N GLU A 672 -6.80 2.05 -13.63
CA GLU A 672 -8.21 2.34 -13.30
C GLU A 672 -9.13 1.15 -13.59
N LYS A 673 -8.93 0.47 -14.72
CA LYS A 673 -9.66 -0.77 -15.01
C LYS A 673 -9.41 -1.81 -13.92
N THR A 674 -8.18 -1.86 -13.44
CA THR A 674 -7.73 -2.72 -12.35
C THR A 674 -8.37 -2.34 -11.02
N ALA A 675 -8.44 -1.05 -10.67
CA ALA A 675 -9.14 -0.59 -9.49
C ALA A 675 -10.65 -0.93 -9.53
N ILE A 676 -11.28 -0.83 -10.70
CA ILE A 676 -12.68 -1.24 -10.90
C ILE A 676 -12.83 -2.76 -10.77
N GLU A 677 -11.93 -3.55 -11.36
CA GLU A 677 -11.95 -5.01 -11.25
C GLU A 677 -11.67 -5.49 -9.81
N TYR A 678 -10.74 -4.83 -9.12
CA TYR A 678 -10.48 -5.02 -7.70
C TYR A 678 -11.76 -4.79 -6.88
N LEU A 679 -12.49 -3.70 -7.13
CA LEU A 679 -13.80 -3.48 -6.48
C LEU A 679 -14.85 -4.53 -6.86
N ARG A 680 -14.90 -4.99 -8.13
CA ARG A 680 -15.85 -6.06 -8.55
C ARG A 680 -15.61 -7.38 -7.84
N THR A 681 -14.34 -7.65 -7.54
CA THR A 681 -13.88 -8.89 -6.90
C THR A 681 -13.69 -8.73 -5.40
N ASP A 682 -14.03 -7.56 -4.85
CA ASP A 682 -13.88 -7.26 -3.43
C ASP A 682 -14.75 -8.20 -2.58
N PRO A 683 -14.13 -8.99 -1.68
CA PRO A 683 -14.83 -10.01 -0.93
C PRO A 683 -15.79 -9.46 0.13
N ALA A 684 -15.64 -8.19 0.53
CA ALA A 684 -16.53 -7.51 1.46
C ALA A 684 -17.77 -6.91 0.78
N GLY A 685 -17.94 -7.13 -0.54
CA GLY A 685 -19.11 -6.68 -1.28
C GLY A 685 -19.13 -5.18 -1.51
N ARG A 686 -17.96 -4.52 -1.52
CA ARG A 686 -17.86 -3.12 -1.91
C ARG A 686 -18.29 -2.97 -3.36
N GLY A 687 -19.26 -2.10 -3.62
CA GLY A 687 -19.78 -1.90 -4.96
C GLY A 687 -18.76 -1.20 -5.86
N VAL A 688 -18.82 -1.46 -7.18
CA VAL A 688 -18.03 -0.76 -8.23
C VAL A 688 -18.21 0.77 -8.26
N GLY A 689 -19.14 1.28 -7.46
CA GLY A 689 -19.38 2.69 -7.26
C GLY A 689 -18.41 3.38 -6.30
N THR A 690 -17.59 2.64 -5.53
CA THR A 690 -16.59 3.25 -4.62
C THR A 690 -15.73 4.26 -5.38
N PRO A 691 -15.56 5.50 -4.86
CA PRO A 691 -14.79 6.55 -5.50
C PRO A 691 -13.37 6.13 -5.84
N ILE A 692 -12.92 6.53 -7.04
CA ILE A 692 -11.55 6.36 -7.50
C ILE A 692 -10.95 7.76 -7.71
N VAL A 693 -9.91 8.06 -6.94
CA VAL A 693 -9.22 9.35 -6.95
C VAL A 693 -7.89 9.19 -7.68
N ARG A 694 -7.63 10.05 -8.66
CA ARG A 694 -6.37 10.21 -9.40
C ARG A 694 -5.79 11.58 -9.13
N PRO A 695 -4.93 11.69 -8.14
CA PRO A 695 -4.46 12.99 -7.69
C PRO A 695 -3.09 13.37 -8.26
N ASP A 696 -2.80 14.68 -8.32
CA ASP A 696 -1.56 15.21 -8.92
C ASP A 696 -0.33 14.97 -8.02
N TRP A 697 0.28 13.80 -8.26
CA TRP A 697 1.63 13.37 -7.89
C TRP A 697 2.71 14.46 -7.93
N GLU A 698 2.73 15.24 -9.00
CA GLU A 698 3.77 16.23 -9.23
C GLU A 698 3.52 17.51 -8.43
N ALA A 699 2.26 17.89 -8.20
CA ALA A 699 1.90 19.00 -7.30
C ALA A 699 2.17 18.67 -5.83
N VAL A 700 1.87 17.45 -5.38
CA VAL A 700 2.23 16.97 -4.03
C VAL A 700 3.75 16.87 -3.88
N ARG A 701 4.48 16.39 -4.90
CA ARG A 701 5.95 16.36 -4.87
C ARG A 701 6.55 17.76 -4.87
N ARG A 702 5.99 18.70 -5.64
CA ARG A 702 6.32 20.13 -5.60
C ARG A 702 6.08 20.71 -4.21
N ASP A 703 4.96 20.40 -3.56
CA ASP A 703 4.66 20.85 -2.20
C ASP A 703 5.52 20.24 -1.13
N VAL A 704 5.82 18.94 -1.20
CA VAL A 704 6.75 18.29 -0.26
C VAL A 704 8.15 18.86 -0.45
N SER A 705 8.56 19.12 -1.70
CA SER A 705 9.84 19.80 -1.97
C SER A 705 9.84 21.29 -1.59
N ALA A 706 8.70 21.98 -1.62
CA ALA A 706 8.53 23.37 -1.20
C ALA A 706 8.39 23.52 0.34
N GLY A 707 7.72 22.59 1.00
CA GLY A 707 7.68 22.44 2.46
C GLY A 707 9.03 22.03 3.02
N ASN A 708 9.76 21.16 2.31
CA ASN A 708 11.17 20.87 2.62
C ASN A 708 12.10 22.04 2.29
N LYS A 709 11.74 22.94 1.36
CA LYS A 709 12.41 24.23 1.20
C LYS A 709 12.20 25.12 2.42
N GLY A 710 10.99 25.18 2.96
CA GLY A 710 10.69 25.87 4.22
C GLY A 710 11.45 25.28 5.41
N ILE A 711 11.58 23.95 5.50
CA ILE A 711 12.41 23.30 6.53
C ILE A 711 13.90 23.57 6.27
N SER A 712 14.37 23.61 5.03
CA SER A 712 15.76 23.97 4.69
C SER A 712 16.06 25.45 4.93
N GLU A 713 15.09 26.36 4.72
CA GLU A 713 15.25 27.80 4.95
C GLU A 713 15.08 28.16 6.42
N VAL A 714 14.19 27.47 7.17
CA VAL A 714 14.08 27.59 8.64
C VAL A 714 15.25 26.91 9.34
N THR A 715 15.82 25.81 8.83
CA THR A 715 17.07 25.26 9.39
C THR A 715 18.28 26.12 9.05
N VAL A 716 18.31 26.79 7.89
CA VAL A 716 19.35 27.79 7.56
C VAL A 716 19.16 29.12 8.31
N ALA A 717 17.93 29.53 8.63
CA ALA A 717 17.64 30.74 9.40
C ALA A 717 17.80 30.52 10.92
N ALA A 718 17.41 29.35 11.45
CA ALA A 718 17.64 28.98 12.85
C ALA A 718 19.12 28.65 13.12
N ALA A 719 19.86 28.15 12.13
CA ALA A 719 21.32 28.00 12.22
C ALA A 719 22.08 29.35 12.12
N LYS A 720 21.40 30.44 11.75
CA LYS A 720 21.97 31.79 11.68
C LYS A 720 21.76 32.64 12.95
N ALA A 721 21.10 32.09 13.99
CA ALA A 721 20.73 32.86 15.18
C ALA A 721 21.34 32.32 16.50
N VAL A 722 22.40 31.51 16.45
CA VAL A 722 23.25 31.26 17.62
C VAL A 722 24.68 31.51 17.21
N GLU A 723 25.19 32.72 17.48
CA GLU A 723 26.63 32.96 17.47
C GLU A 723 27.24 32.04 18.55
N LEU A 724 27.89 30.96 18.11
CA LEU A 724 28.63 30.10 19.01
C LEU A 724 29.83 30.90 19.57
N PRO A 725 30.15 30.76 20.86
CA PRO A 725 31.32 31.40 21.43
C PRO A 725 32.60 30.94 20.73
N VAL A 726 33.51 31.89 20.52
CA VAL A 726 34.78 31.65 19.84
C VAL A 726 35.85 31.32 20.88
N TYR A 727 36.54 30.21 20.69
CA TYR A 727 37.63 29.73 21.54
C TYR A 727 38.95 29.67 20.77
N GLU A 728 40.06 29.87 21.49
CA GLU A 728 41.41 29.71 20.96
C GLU A 728 41.67 28.27 20.50
N LEU A 729 42.46 28.10 19.43
CA LEU A 729 42.75 26.80 18.83
C LEU A 729 43.33 25.79 19.83
N GLU A 730 44.21 26.25 20.73
CA GLU A 730 44.84 25.44 21.77
C GLU A 730 43.81 24.84 22.76
N THR A 731 42.74 25.60 23.07
CA THR A 731 41.65 25.14 23.94
C THR A 731 40.84 24.03 23.28
N LEU A 732 40.62 24.13 21.97
CA LEU A 732 39.82 23.16 21.21
C LEU A 732 40.60 21.88 20.84
N ARG A 733 41.93 21.88 20.95
CA ARG A 733 42.80 20.71 20.73
C ARG A 733 42.89 19.76 21.91
N GLN A 734 42.22 20.06 23.02
CA GLN A 734 42.17 19.14 24.16
C GLN A 734 41.45 17.84 23.76
N HIS A 735 42.13 16.71 24.00
CA HIS A 735 41.65 15.36 23.67
C HIS A 735 40.70 14.81 24.74
N GLU A 736 40.84 15.26 25.99
CA GLU A 736 39.97 14.87 27.10
C GLU A 736 38.72 15.78 27.11
N PRO A 737 37.50 15.22 26.93
CA PRO A 737 36.27 16.01 26.90
C PRO A 737 36.02 16.82 28.17
N GLU A 738 36.57 16.37 29.31
CA GLU A 738 36.47 17.03 30.62
C GLU A 738 37.31 18.32 30.73
N LEU A 739 38.26 18.53 29.82
CA LEU A 739 39.12 19.72 29.77
C LEU A 739 38.63 20.79 28.77
N LEU A 740 37.57 20.49 28.01
CA LEU A 740 36.90 21.46 27.14
C LEU A 740 35.93 22.33 27.96
N PRO A 741 35.68 23.59 27.55
CA PRO A 741 34.61 24.39 28.13
C PRO A 741 33.26 23.65 28.09
N GLU A 742 32.42 23.80 29.13
CA GLU A 742 31.17 23.04 29.30
C GLU A 742 30.17 23.20 28.14
N ASP A 743 30.29 24.29 27.38
CA ASP A 743 29.45 24.65 26.23
C ASP A 743 30.03 24.22 24.86
N VAL A 744 31.20 23.56 24.86
CA VAL A 744 31.85 23.06 23.64
C VAL A 744 31.43 21.61 23.38
N ASP A 745 30.75 21.38 22.26
CA ASP A 745 30.46 20.04 21.75
C ASP A 745 31.72 19.44 21.08
N PRO A 746 32.27 18.33 21.62
CA PRO A 746 33.48 17.71 21.08
C PRO A 746 33.35 17.18 19.65
N SER A 747 32.12 16.99 19.14
CA SER A 747 31.88 16.48 17.78
C SER A 747 31.96 17.55 16.68
N ILE A 748 31.92 18.83 17.08
CA ILE A 748 31.86 20.00 16.19
C ILE A 748 32.83 21.12 16.62
N LYS A 749 33.98 20.77 17.22
CA LYS A 749 34.98 21.73 17.74
C LYS A 749 35.37 22.83 16.74
N GLU A 750 35.37 22.52 15.44
CA GLU A 750 35.69 23.45 14.37
C GLU A 750 34.71 24.64 14.25
N ARG A 751 33.47 24.51 14.74
CA ARG A 751 32.46 25.58 14.67
C ARG A 751 32.71 26.68 15.71
N TYR A 752 33.52 26.39 16.72
CA TYR A 752 33.90 27.29 17.82
C TYR A 752 35.19 28.08 17.54
N LEU A 753 35.82 27.94 16.37
CA LEU A 753 36.98 28.76 15.99
C LEU A 753 36.56 30.19 15.62
N ALA A 754 37.51 31.11 15.45
CA ALA A 754 37.25 32.35 14.72
C ALA A 754 37.15 32.04 13.21
N PRO A 755 36.36 32.78 12.41
CA PRO A 755 36.27 32.58 10.96
C PRO A 755 37.63 32.63 10.26
N GLU A 756 38.49 33.55 10.67
CA GLU A 756 39.83 33.77 10.09
C GLU A 756 40.76 32.60 10.39
N VAL A 757 40.72 32.11 11.64
CA VAL A 757 41.51 30.95 12.09
C VAL A 757 41.03 29.66 11.43
N PHE A 758 39.72 29.52 11.22
CA PHE A 758 39.15 28.39 10.49
C PHE A 758 39.65 28.35 9.03
N GLU A 759 39.59 29.48 8.33
CA GLU A 759 40.06 29.55 6.94
C GLU A 759 41.56 29.29 6.82
N GLU A 760 42.37 29.74 7.78
CA GLU A 760 43.80 29.45 7.82
C GLU A 760 44.09 27.97 8.07
N LEU A 761 43.35 27.31 8.99
CA LEU A 761 43.52 25.89 9.33
C LEU A 761 43.08 24.94 8.23
N PHE A 762 41.94 25.21 7.60
CA PHE A 762 41.30 24.29 6.65
C PHE A 762 41.52 24.70 5.18
N GLY A 763 42.05 25.89 4.91
CA GLY A 763 42.29 26.41 3.56
C GLY A 763 41.00 26.65 2.76
N MET A 764 39.85 26.73 3.43
CA MET A 764 38.53 26.93 2.84
C MET A 764 37.56 27.55 3.84
N SER A 765 36.50 28.19 3.36
CA SER A 765 35.44 28.73 4.21
C SER A 765 34.64 27.63 4.91
N ARG A 766 33.95 27.98 5.99
CA ARG A 766 33.06 27.05 6.73
C ARG A 766 31.97 26.46 5.84
N ASP A 767 31.40 27.27 4.96
CA ASP A 767 30.37 26.82 4.03
C ASP A 767 30.92 25.76 3.06
N ALA A 768 32.13 25.99 2.52
CA ALA A 768 32.81 25.02 1.65
C ALA A 768 33.18 23.72 2.40
N PHE A 769 33.59 23.83 3.66
CA PHE A 769 33.87 22.67 4.52
C PHE A 769 32.62 21.85 4.80
N SER A 770 31.49 22.50 5.11
CA SER A 770 30.21 21.86 5.41
C SER A 770 29.61 21.10 4.21
N ALA A 771 29.95 21.54 2.99
CA ALA A 771 29.53 20.90 1.74
C ALA A 771 30.33 19.64 1.38
N LEU A 772 31.41 19.32 2.11
CA LEU A 772 32.19 18.10 1.87
C LEU A 772 31.47 16.86 2.44
N PRO A 773 31.64 15.67 1.83
CA PRO A 773 31.19 14.42 2.44
C PRO A 773 31.75 14.23 3.86
N THR A 774 30.95 13.66 4.77
CA THR A 774 31.28 13.52 6.21
C THR A 774 32.64 12.88 6.47
N TRP A 775 33.01 11.85 5.69
CA TRP A 775 34.31 11.18 5.81
C TRP A 775 35.48 12.13 5.50
N LYS A 776 35.30 13.08 4.59
CA LYS A 776 36.32 14.04 4.18
C LYS A 776 36.45 15.17 5.21
N GLN A 777 35.35 15.59 5.81
CA GLN A 777 35.37 16.51 6.96
C GLN A 777 36.15 15.90 8.12
N GLN A 778 35.88 14.64 8.49
CA GLN A 778 36.59 13.94 9.56
C GLN A 778 38.09 13.79 9.28
N GLN A 779 38.49 13.48 8.04
CA GLN A 779 39.90 13.44 7.66
C GLN A 779 40.61 14.79 7.83
N LEU A 780 39.94 15.89 7.49
CA LEU A 780 40.50 17.24 7.65
C LEU A 780 40.59 17.62 9.14
N LYS A 781 39.58 17.32 9.96
CA LYS A 781 39.62 17.55 11.42
C LYS A 781 40.78 16.79 12.08
N LYS A 782 41.01 15.53 11.69
CA LYS A 782 42.14 14.71 12.18
C LYS A 782 43.50 15.31 11.84
N LYS A 783 43.64 15.98 10.69
CA LYS A 783 44.91 16.61 10.29
C LYS A 783 45.26 17.84 11.13
N VAL A 784 44.27 18.51 11.70
CA VAL A 784 44.45 19.74 12.49
C VAL A 784 44.26 19.54 13.99
N ASP A 785 44.10 18.28 14.41
CA ASP A 785 43.92 17.82 15.79
C ASP A 785 42.61 18.32 16.46
N LEU A 786 41.54 18.37 15.66
CA LEU A 786 40.19 18.78 16.10
C LEU A 786 39.16 17.64 15.97
N PHE A 787 39.62 16.38 15.88
CA PHE A 787 38.75 15.20 15.76
C PHE A 787 38.36 14.62 17.12
#